data_AF-A0A2H0WB59-F1
#
_entry.id   AF-A0A2H0WB59-F1
#
_cell.length_a   1.000
_cell.length_b   1.000
_cell.length_c   1.000
_cell.angle_alpha   90.00
_cell.angle_beta   90.00
_cell.angle_gamma   90.00
#
_symmetry.space_group_name_H-M   'P 1'
#
loop_
_entity.id
_entity.type
_entity.pdbx_description
1 polymer ?
#
loop_
_entity_poly.entity_id
_entity_poly.type
_entity_poly.pdbx_seq_one_letter_code
_entity_poly.pdbx_strand_id
1 'polypeptide(L)'
;MDYRQKPRLFSWIWAQIFRPQIRSLVVLSTVVALSGCKRAMDESSRISMTLPVSTSSQKSGIQSQSVSASDSGWNDALNPTSLSEVNCYAILVGGPDEDLKKSSCSTLDANVTYKFGLMAGLYQGGQTITFDVPSGDGRQFIVLGFVADNGSCVAGTANVPKVHLSRPHVIGQTVVNLASGETVLTISTSLSSQGSLKIDSCSGIFKDNGATTTSTSTSSTSSTSSSSTSSTSSSSTSSTSSTTSSSTSSTTTTSTSSTSTTLALNVMATYPGNPNWNDYIRWDTPGNDPNHQTGTPCNGSETGRAGYCIHSGERRTVATDRSTCTNLTMTDSEMAFRWECDGSVNPVVFHSVGFMPGKGLRDLVLAGPSWKAMYVQLWEFGSPVGISPGGAWWTNPIVSLPGAAGAVQTLATSGSVYVASSSMSVAGYNINADKISIVTLAGLKLTFDGTGAYTCSETSGESTATTRKCLIASGSQKFLWIEADLDGNIGTPIDYGILFVSTAFSVIHGTTVKSATFSGLSFDTSSANTISETSAVSNNTGITLGNFSAKNLLTDLRIANSLTGHGLEMVSGVSQNYVINYSSSNNAGSGIYLSNSTTTDNIFVNGVVANNGSYGVSLTVTADKNNFQQLTTANNFYDNFYISGTNSNTLVNILSMNAGNAGLNIQSSSGNRVAHVFAENNFSNGVFLSSANANIFTETLALYNNDSGGSFDPCYVAGGTTPGLISSTCTDSGADNSSTYTGNSSSSTATLRTSLDFLNSIYGEASTDGVNSSHSAGTSVFASILDWIQFDNRFRLWGRDGTASVFDASHRANCAGGNTCRIWDFRLAVGDGVLRNSNGAFSQGTSCPATASGSRTTTDSQSTSKTYLTFATEIVGDGIGNDNGLCESNETCIYSPNVGAYQGEESSLSTGSCTFSGGTVNNVIMLGYTTNGG
;
A
#
# COMPACT_ATOMS: atom_id res chain seq x y z
N MET A 1 64.87 6.37 -10.63
CA MET A 1 66.32 6.14 -10.42
C MET A 1 66.55 5.97 -8.93
N ASP A 2 67.49 5.09 -8.53
CA ASP A 2 68.21 5.01 -7.23
C ASP A 2 67.46 5.39 -5.91
N TYR A 3 67.39 4.58 -4.84
CA TYR A 3 68.54 3.92 -4.19
C TYR A 3 68.18 2.60 -3.44
N ARG A 4 69.16 2.06 -2.69
CA ARG A 4 69.33 0.63 -2.33
C ARG A 4 68.85 0.15 -0.93
N GLN A 5 68.51 -1.15 -0.90
CA GLN A 5 68.94 -2.20 0.07
C GLN A 5 68.28 -2.48 1.45
N LYS A 6 68.15 -3.80 1.68
CA LYS A 6 67.86 -4.64 2.87
C LYS A 6 69.14 -4.91 3.73
N PRO A 7 69.19 -5.78 4.77
CA PRO A 7 68.20 -6.24 5.80
C PRO A 7 68.81 -6.38 7.24
N ARG A 8 68.07 -6.95 8.22
CA ARG A 8 68.62 -7.87 9.26
C ARG A 8 67.59 -8.90 9.83
N LEU A 9 68.05 -9.82 10.69
CA LEU A 9 67.66 -11.26 10.63
C LEU A 9 67.96 -12.05 11.94
N PHE A 10 66.95 -12.64 12.62
CA PHE A 10 66.96 -13.61 13.75
C PHE A 10 65.52 -14.21 13.94
N SER A 11 65.13 -15.15 14.84
CA SER A 11 65.64 -16.45 15.38
C SER A 11 64.72 -16.91 16.58
N TRP A 12 64.50 -18.17 17.01
CA TRP A 12 64.81 -19.52 16.50
C TRP A 12 63.90 -20.62 17.16
N ILE A 13 63.05 -21.31 16.39
CA ILE A 13 62.76 -22.79 16.34
C ILE A 13 62.30 -23.61 17.61
N TRP A 14 61.52 -24.70 17.36
CA TRP A 14 61.10 -25.87 18.20
C TRP A 14 59.73 -25.75 18.94
N ALA A 15 58.85 -26.77 19.08
CA ALA A 15 58.73 -28.15 18.52
C ALA A 15 57.34 -28.78 18.88
N GLN A 16 56.54 -29.35 17.95
CA GLN A 16 56.44 -30.76 17.45
C GLN A 16 55.57 -31.77 18.27
N ILE A 17 54.87 -32.66 17.53
CA ILE A 17 54.19 -33.94 17.92
C ILE A 17 52.91 -33.89 18.78
N PHE A 18 51.74 -34.19 18.17
CA PHE A 18 51.08 -35.50 18.29
C PHE A 18 50.00 -35.72 17.20
N ARG A 19 49.83 -36.98 16.76
CA ARG A 19 48.69 -37.48 15.96
C ARG A 19 48.01 -38.62 16.72
N PRO A 20 46.73 -38.89 16.46
CA PRO A 20 46.33 -40.28 16.21
C PRO A 20 45.61 -40.44 14.85
N GLN A 21 45.71 -41.64 14.27
CA GLN A 21 44.80 -42.10 13.22
C GLN A 21 43.65 -42.89 13.86
N ILE A 22 42.45 -42.80 13.29
CA ILE A 22 41.42 -43.82 13.41
C ILE A 22 41.00 -44.22 11.99
N ARG A 23 40.76 -45.52 11.78
CA ARG A 23 40.31 -46.10 10.50
C ARG A 23 38.81 -46.38 10.54
N SER A 24 38.21 -46.41 9.34
CA SER A 24 36.99 -47.14 9.01
C SER A 24 35.71 -46.85 9.80
N LEU A 25 34.71 -46.27 9.12
CA LEU A 25 33.60 -47.10 8.64
C LEU A 25 32.90 -46.43 7.44
N VAL A 26 32.62 -47.20 6.38
CA VAL A 26 31.69 -46.77 5.32
C VAL A 26 30.33 -47.35 5.67
N VAL A 27 29.41 -46.49 6.13
CA VAL A 27 28.01 -46.86 6.34
C VAL A 27 27.22 -46.29 5.17
N LEU A 28 26.78 -47.17 4.27
CA LEU A 28 25.91 -46.82 3.14
C LEU A 28 24.46 -46.70 3.63
N SER A 29 24.16 -45.66 4.41
CA SER A 29 22.81 -45.40 4.92
C SER A 29 21.94 -44.79 3.82
N THR A 30 21.17 -45.64 3.13
CA THR A 30 20.17 -45.23 2.14
C THR A 30 18.99 -44.53 2.83
N VAL A 31 19.18 -43.27 3.21
CA VAL A 31 18.08 -42.43 3.71
C VAL A 31 17.16 -42.13 2.53
N VAL A 32 16.06 -42.87 2.44
CA VAL A 32 14.92 -42.50 1.59
C VAL A 32 14.31 -41.26 2.23
N ALA A 33 14.79 -40.10 1.78
CA ALA A 33 14.19 -38.83 2.13
C ALA A 33 12.80 -38.76 1.48
N LEU A 34 11.79 -39.20 2.22
CA LEU A 34 10.41 -38.80 1.98
C LEU A 34 10.33 -37.30 2.28
N SER A 35 10.70 -36.50 1.28
CA SER A 35 10.44 -35.07 1.23
C SER A 35 8.92 -34.91 1.24
N GLY A 36 8.35 -34.73 2.44
CA GLY A 36 6.91 -34.54 2.61
C GLY A 36 6.48 -33.36 1.76
N CYS A 37 5.65 -33.63 0.75
CA CYS A 37 5.14 -32.59 -0.12
C CYS A 37 4.33 -31.61 0.74
N LYS A 38 4.87 -30.42 0.99
CA LYS A 38 4.03 -29.28 1.34
C LYS A 38 3.05 -29.13 0.18
N ARG A 39 1.76 -29.37 0.43
CA ARG A 39 0.72 -28.94 -0.49
C ARG A 39 0.82 -27.43 -0.63
N ALA A 40 0.56 -26.92 -1.83
CA ALA A 40 0.33 -25.49 -2.00
C ALA A 40 -0.92 -25.11 -1.19
N MET A 41 -0.94 -23.91 -0.60
CA MET A 41 -2.00 -23.50 0.32
C MET A 41 -3.23 -22.89 -0.39
N ASP A 42 -3.24 -22.92 -1.72
CA ASP A 42 -4.17 -22.19 -2.57
C ASP A 42 -5.56 -22.86 -2.70
N GLU A 43 -5.73 -24.07 -2.17
CA GLU A 43 -7.04 -24.73 -2.04
C GLU A 43 -7.78 -24.27 -0.76
N SER A 44 -8.79 -23.41 -0.90
CA SER A 44 -9.68 -23.01 0.20
C SER A 44 -10.96 -23.86 0.29
N SER A 45 -11.57 -23.84 1.48
CA SER A 45 -12.86 -24.44 1.78
C SER A 45 -13.81 -23.36 2.31
N ARG A 46 -14.97 -23.18 1.67
CA ARG A 46 -15.98 -22.23 2.14
C ARG A 46 -16.84 -22.91 3.20
N ILE A 47 -16.80 -22.40 4.42
CA ILE A 47 -17.50 -22.97 5.57
C ILE A 47 -18.83 -22.27 5.76
N SER A 48 -19.89 -23.05 5.91
CA SER A 48 -21.23 -22.56 6.25
C SER A 48 -21.64 -23.11 7.62
N MET A 49 -21.99 -22.21 8.56
CA MET A 49 -22.31 -22.57 9.95
C MET A 49 -23.55 -21.80 10.43
N THR A 50 -24.55 -22.52 10.94
CA THR A 50 -25.74 -21.91 11.56
C THR A 50 -25.56 -21.80 13.07
N LEU A 51 -25.71 -20.58 13.59
CA LEU A 51 -25.52 -20.28 15.01
C LEU A 51 -26.78 -20.60 15.84
N PRO A 52 -26.66 -21.07 17.09
CA PRO A 52 -27.81 -21.34 17.95
C PRO A 52 -28.68 -20.09 18.17
N VAL A 53 -30.01 -20.27 18.14
CA VAL A 53 -30.97 -19.21 18.44
C VAL A 53 -31.06 -18.99 19.95
N SER A 54 -30.84 -17.77 20.43
CA SER A 54 -31.13 -17.42 21.83
C SER A 54 -32.64 -17.42 22.05
N THR A 55 -33.10 -18.14 23.08
CA THR A 55 -34.52 -18.24 23.44
C THR A 55 -34.90 -17.38 24.65
N SER A 56 -33.94 -16.71 25.30
CA SER A 56 -34.21 -15.80 26.40
C SER A 56 -34.47 -14.37 25.91
N SER A 57 -35.50 -13.73 26.46
CA SER A 57 -35.61 -12.26 26.42
C SER A 57 -34.37 -11.63 27.06
N GLN A 58 -33.74 -10.67 26.38
CA GLN A 58 -32.52 -9.99 26.82
C GLN A 58 -32.61 -9.47 28.27
N LYS A 59 -31.49 -9.49 29.00
CA LYS A 59 -31.35 -8.97 30.38
C LYS A 59 -31.36 -7.42 30.43
N SER A 60 -32.45 -6.81 30.01
CA SER A 60 -32.65 -5.35 30.07
C SER A 60 -32.98 -4.92 31.51
N GLY A 61 -31.97 -4.41 32.24
CA GLY A 61 -32.17 -3.97 33.64
C GLY A 61 -30.93 -3.60 34.46
N ILE A 62 -29.71 -3.78 33.94
CA ILE A 62 -28.47 -3.43 34.67
C ILE A 62 -28.16 -1.94 34.46
N GLN A 63 -28.36 -1.11 35.50
CA GLN A 63 -27.81 0.25 35.53
C GLN A 63 -26.29 0.20 35.61
N SER A 64 -25.62 1.16 34.96
CA SER A 64 -24.16 1.23 34.85
C SER A 64 -23.47 1.45 36.21
N GLN A 65 -23.07 0.35 36.85
CA GLN A 65 -22.14 0.41 37.98
C GLN A 65 -20.76 0.85 37.49
N SER A 66 -20.14 1.78 38.21
CA SER A 66 -18.78 2.24 37.94
C SER A 66 -17.77 1.13 38.26
N VAL A 67 -17.36 0.38 37.25
CA VAL A 67 -16.36 -0.69 37.38
C VAL A 67 -15.02 -0.07 37.79
N SER A 68 -14.50 -0.46 38.96
CA SER A 68 -13.16 -0.05 39.41
C SER A 68 -12.08 -0.70 38.54
N ALA A 69 -11.02 0.03 38.23
CA ALA A 69 -10.01 -0.40 37.26
C ALA A 69 -9.12 -1.54 37.76
N SER A 70 -9.50 -2.78 37.46
CA SER A 70 -8.64 -3.97 37.57
C SER A 70 -9.03 -5.07 36.55
N ASP A 71 -8.18 -5.26 35.55
CA ASP A 71 -7.94 -6.51 34.79
C ASP A 71 -9.13 -7.28 34.17
N SER A 72 -9.80 -6.64 33.19
CA SER A 72 -10.09 -7.29 31.87
C SER A 72 -10.94 -6.43 30.93
N GLY A 73 -11.80 -5.57 31.52
CA GLY A 73 -12.77 -4.72 30.80
C GLY A 73 -14.07 -5.40 30.38
N TRP A 74 -14.24 -6.71 30.61
CA TRP A 74 -15.47 -7.44 30.33
C TRP A 74 -16.56 -7.17 31.39
N ASN A 75 -17.82 -7.29 31.01
CA ASN A 75 -18.95 -7.14 31.92
C ASN A 75 -19.33 -8.49 32.55
N ASP A 76 -18.69 -8.82 33.67
CA ASP A 76 -18.91 -10.10 34.37
C ASP A 76 -20.36 -10.29 34.89
N ALA A 77 -21.18 -9.22 34.97
CA ALA A 77 -22.61 -9.31 35.30
C ALA A 77 -23.49 -9.79 34.13
N LEU A 78 -22.98 -9.74 32.89
CA LEU A 78 -23.65 -10.33 31.72
C LEU A 78 -23.36 -11.84 31.55
N ASN A 79 -22.41 -12.42 32.29
CA ASN A 79 -21.97 -13.81 32.11
C ASN A 79 -23.15 -14.81 32.02
N PRO A 80 -23.17 -15.68 30.99
CA PRO A 80 -24.28 -16.62 30.79
C PRO A 80 -24.29 -17.70 31.88
N THR A 81 -25.48 -18.03 32.35
CA THR A 81 -25.76 -19.14 33.28
C THR A 81 -26.30 -20.37 32.56
N SER A 82 -26.79 -20.20 31.33
CA SER A 82 -27.25 -21.27 30.44
C SER A 82 -27.02 -20.89 28.98
N LEU A 83 -26.93 -21.88 28.08
CA LEU A 83 -26.66 -21.65 26.66
C LEU A 83 -27.74 -20.78 25.99
N SER A 84 -28.99 -20.83 26.45
CA SER A 84 -30.09 -20.00 25.95
C SER A 84 -29.88 -18.49 26.13
N GLU A 85 -29.04 -18.07 27.09
CA GLU A 85 -28.71 -16.66 27.31
C GLU A 85 -27.68 -16.12 26.29
N VAL A 86 -26.94 -17.01 25.62
CA VAL A 86 -25.90 -16.64 24.63
C VAL A 86 -26.58 -16.11 23.36
N ASN A 87 -26.45 -14.81 23.12
CA ASN A 87 -27.04 -14.11 21.99
C ASN A 87 -26.02 -13.68 20.92
N CYS A 88 -24.73 -13.72 21.24
CA CYS A 88 -23.64 -13.31 20.38
C CYS A 88 -22.52 -14.37 20.32
N TYR A 89 -21.89 -14.51 19.16
CA TYR A 89 -20.99 -15.61 18.83
C TYR A 89 -19.78 -15.13 18.04
N ALA A 90 -18.60 -15.73 18.25
CA ALA A 90 -17.42 -15.56 17.39
C ALA A 90 -16.74 -16.93 17.15
N ILE A 91 -16.04 -17.08 16.03
CA ILE A 91 -15.45 -18.37 15.63
C ILE A 91 -13.96 -18.20 15.40
N LEU A 92 -13.14 -18.95 16.15
CA LEU A 92 -11.70 -19.05 15.93
C LEU A 92 -11.40 -20.29 15.08
N VAL A 93 -10.45 -20.17 14.15
CA VAL A 93 -9.99 -21.29 13.30
C VAL A 93 -8.50 -21.53 13.47
N GLY A 94 -8.16 -22.70 13.98
CA GLY A 94 -6.81 -23.20 14.17
C GLY A 94 -6.50 -24.45 13.35
N GLY A 95 -5.26 -24.94 13.42
CA GLY A 95 -4.86 -26.14 12.70
C GLY A 95 -3.38 -26.51 12.86
N PRO A 96 -2.91 -27.55 12.15
CA PRO A 96 -1.51 -28.00 12.17
C PRO A 96 -0.55 -27.06 11.43
N ASP A 97 -1.05 -26.11 10.63
CA ASP A 97 -0.24 -25.14 9.87
C ASP A 97 0.12 -23.91 10.70
N GLU A 98 1.31 -23.32 10.50
CA GLU A 98 1.80 -22.20 11.32
C GLU A 98 0.97 -20.92 11.17
N ASP A 99 0.43 -20.66 9.98
CA ASP A 99 -0.50 -19.54 9.76
C ASP A 99 -1.75 -19.65 10.62
N LEU A 100 -2.23 -20.87 10.88
CA LEU A 100 -3.35 -21.19 11.77
C LEU A 100 -2.94 -21.26 13.26
N LYS A 101 -1.78 -20.71 13.63
CA LYS A 101 -1.25 -20.64 15.01
C LYS A 101 -0.72 -19.26 15.42
N LYS A 102 -0.85 -18.25 14.55
CA LYS A 102 -0.31 -16.88 14.74
C LYS A 102 -0.89 -16.14 15.96
N SER A 103 -2.08 -16.52 16.38
CA SER A 103 -2.79 -15.93 17.51
C SER A 103 -3.20 -17.02 18.51
N SER A 104 -3.39 -16.64 19.77
CA SER A 104 -3.76 -17.57 20.84
C SER A 104 -4.65 -16.93 21.91
N CYS A 105 -5.52 -17.73 22.51
CA CYS A 105 -6.35 -17.34 23.66
C CYS A 105 -6.21 -18.38 24.78
N SER A 106 -6.06 -17.94 26.03
CA SER A 106 -5.98 -18.81 27.21
C SER A 106 -7.31 -18.83 27.99
N THR A 107 -7.61 -19.95 28.65
CA THR A 107 -8.74 -20.03 29.59
C THR A 107 -8.33 -19.77 31.03
N LEU A 108 -9.15 -18.98 31.74
CA LEU A 108 -8.95 -18.57 33.14
C LEU A 108 -8.82 -19.77 34.08
N ASP A 109 -9.74 -20.73 33.93
CA ASP A 109 -9.99 -21.76 34.95
C ASP A 109 -9.26 -23.09 34.69
N ALA A 110 -8.65 -23.25 33.50
CA ALA A 110 -8.12 -24.53 33.04
C ALA A 110 -6.75 -24.45 32.35
N ASN A 111 -6.17 -23.26 32.17
CA ASN A 111 -4.90 -23.03 31.45
C ASN A 111 -4.86 -23.65 30.04
N VAL A 112 -6.01 -23.75 29.37
CA VAL A 112 -6.08 -24.26 27.99
C VAL A 112 -5.78 -23.12 27.03
N THR A 113 -4.65 -23.21 26.34
CA THR A 113 -4.30 -22.26 25.27
C THR A 113 -4.77 -22.79 23.93
N TYR A 114 -5.81 -22.14 23.39
CA TYR A 114 -6.23 -22.30 22.01
C TYR A 114 -5.29 -21.53 21.07
N LYS A 115 -4.89 -22.12 19.95
CA LYS A 115 -4.15 -21.46 18.88
C LYS A 115 -5.01 -21.37 17.62
N PHE A 116 -4.94 -20.24 16.94
CA PHE A 116 -5.73 -19.94 15.75
C PHE A 116 -4.97 -18.97 14.83
N GLY A 117 -5.43 -18.85 13.58
CA GLY A 117 -4.91 -17.85 12.62
C GLY A 117 -5.97 -16.94 12.03
N LEU A 118 -7.22 -17.42 11.99
CA LEU A 118 -8.36 -16.71 11.44
C LEU A 118 -9.43 -16.56 12.52
N MET A 119 -10.14 -15.44 12.49
CA MET A 119 -11.35 -15.22 13.27
C MET A 119 -12.46 -14.76 12.34
N ALA A 120 -13.65 -15.35 12.47
CA ALA A 120 -14.87 -14.69 12.05
C ALA A 120 -15.39 -13.89 13.26
N GLY A 121 -15.72 -12.61 13.06
CA GLY A 121 -16.07 -11.65 14.11
C GLY A 121 -17.35 -11.97 14.92
N LEU A 122 -17.96 -10.93 15.49
CA LEU A 122 -19.18 -11.11 16.29
C LEU A 122 -20.42 -11.27 15.40
N TYR A 123 -21.29 -12.25 15.72
CA TYR A 123 -22.52 -12.57 14.99
C TYR A 123 -23.68 -12.93 15.93
N GLN A 124 -24.91 -12.67 15.50
CA GLN A 124 -26.12 -12.90 16.30
C GLN A 124 -26.59 -14.36 16.21
N GLY A 125 -27.14 -14.87 17.32
CA GLY A 125 -27.73 -16.20 17.37
C GLY A 125 -28.84 -16.40 16.34
N GLY A 126 -28.86 -17.54 15.65
CA GLY A 126 -29.79 -17.85 14.55
C GLY A 126 -29.35 -17.41 13.16
N GLN A 127 -28.25 -16.65 13.03
CA GLN A 127 -27.67 -16.36 11.71
C GLN A 127 -26.94 -17.59 11.15
N THR A 128 -26.99 -17.77 9.82
CA THR A 128 -26.00 -18.58 9.10
C THR A 128 -24.89 -17.65 8.62
N ILE A 129 -23.65 -18.01 8.93
CA ILE A 129 -22.44 -17.30 8.52
C ILE A 129 -21.69 -18.11 7.46
N THR A 130 -21.05 -17.43 6.50
CA THR A 130 -20.11 -18.08 5.58
C THR A 130 -18.77 -17.36 5.48
N PHE A 131 -17.68 -18.12 5.58
CA PHE A 131 -16.29 -17.63 5.48
C PHE A 131 -15.37 -18.71 4.94
N ASP A 132 -14.26 -18.28 4.32
CA ASP A 132 -13.27 -19.19 3.76
C ASP A 132 -12.17 -19.57 4.78
N VAL A 133 -11.77 -20.83 4.74
CA VAL A 133 -10.72 -21.45 5.56
C VAL A 133 -9.80 -22.24 4.63
N PRO A 134 -8.46 -22.19 4.77
CA PRO A 134 -7.57 -23.06 4.00
C PRO A 134 -7.95 -24.53 4.17
N SER A 135 -8.09 -25.28 3.08
CA SER A 135 -8.40 -26.72 3.14
C SER A 135 -7.25 -27.50 3.80
N GLY A 136 -7.50 -28.74 4.21
CA GLY A 136 -6.50 -29.63 4.82
C GLY A 136 -6.97 -30.35 6.08
N ASP A 137 -6.11 -31.24 6.58
CA ASP A 137 -6.40 -32.06 7.76
C ASP A 137 -6.31 -31.25 9.07
N GLY A 138 -6.99 -31.73 10.12
CA GLY A 138 -6.80 -31.25 11.49
C GLY A 138 -7.26 -29.80 11.76
N ARG A 139 -8.21 -29.28 10.98
CA ARG A 139 -8.74 -27.92 11.12
C ARG A 139 -9.62 -27.82 12.35
N GLN A 140 -9.19 -27.04 13.34
CA GLN A 140 -9.87 -26.88 14.62
C GLN A 140 -10.78 -25.65 14.58
N PHE A 141 -12.08 -25.86 14.73
CA PHE A 141 -13.06 -24.79 14.88
C PHE A 141 -13.45 -24.65 16.35
N ILE A 142 -13.47 -23.41 16.85
CA ILE A 142 -13.75 -23.09 18.26
C ILE A 142 -14.83 -22.00 18.27
N VAL A 143 -15.98 -22.30 18.84
CA VAL A 143 -17.11 -21.36 18.96
C VAL A 143 -17.07 -20.70 20.33
N LEU A 144 -16.87 -19.39 20.34
CA LEU A 144 -17.02 -18.52 21.50
C LEU A 144 -18.46 -18.02 21.58
N GLY A 145 -19.05 -18.08 22.78
CA GLY A 145 -20.34 -17.51 23.10
C GLY A 145 -20.21 -16.34 24.07
N PHE A 146 -21.01 -15.31 23.85
CA PHE A 146 -21.11 -14.11 24.67
C PHE A 146 -22.59 -13.78 24.93
N VAL A 147 -22.84 -13.05 26.01
CA VAL A 147 -24.06 -12.26 26.20
C VAL A 147 -23.69 -10.81 25.92
N ALA A 148 -24.20 -10.26 24.82
CA ALA A 148 -24.20 -8.83 24.55
C ALA A 148 -25.42 -8.17 25.18
N ASP A 149 -25.28 -6.91 25.63
CA ASP A 149 -26.43 -6.06 25.89
C ASP A 149 -27.13 -5.61 24.58
N ASN A 150 -28.26 -4.91 24.71
CA ASN A 150 -29.23 -4.81 23.63
C ASN A 150 -28.71 -3.98 22.43
N GLY A 151 -28.43 -4.66 21.33
CA GLY A 151 -27.97 -4.10 20.06
C GLY A 151 -26.45 -4.22 19.85
N SER A 152 -25.66 -4.47 20.91
CA SER A 152 -24.20 -4.45 20.85
C SER A 152 -23.57 -5.65 20.13
N CYS A 153 -24.33 -6.71 19.85
CA CYS A 153 -23.87 -7.78 18.95
C CYS A 153 -24.09 -7.37 17.48
N VAL A 154 -23.09 -6.72 16.87
CA VAL A 154 -23.14 -6.24 15.49
C VAL A 154 -22.33 -7.15 14.58
N ALA A 155 -22.99 -7.71 13.56
CA ALA A 155 -22.43 -8.67 12.62
C ALA A 155 -21.13 -8.18 11.96
N GLY A 156 -20.07 -8.99 12.01
CA GLY A 156 -18.80 -8.71 11.30
C GLY A 156 -18.01 -7.52 11.88
N THR A 157 -18.14 -7.26 13.19
CA THR A 157 -17.32 -6.23 13.86
C THR A 157 -16.57 -6.83 15.05
N ALA A 158 -15.26 -6.54 15.14
CA ALA A 158 -14.43 -6.88 16.30
C ALA A 158 -14.42 -5.76 17.37
N ASN A 159 -14.85 -4.54 17.01
CA ASN A 159 -14.67 -3.32 17.81
C ASN A 159 -15.84 -3.01 18.76
N VAL A 160 -16.55 -4.03 19.24
CA VAL A 160 -17.59 -3.87 20.27
C VAL A 160 -16.91 -3.64 21.63
N PRO A 161 -17.17 -2.52 22.36
CA PRO A 161 -16.52 -2.27 23.64
C PRO A 161 -16.85 -3.35 24.67
N LYS A 162 -15.84 -3.94 25.30
CA LYS A 162 -15.96 -5.10 26.22
C LYS A 162 -16.97 -4.90 27.37
N VAL A 163 -17.28 -3.67 27.77
CA VAL A 163 -18.29 -3.33 28.80
C VAL A 163 -19.72 -3.70 28.38
N HIS A 164 -19.97 -3.89 27.08
CA HIS A 164 -21.25 -4.33 26.51
C HIS A 164 -21.34 -5.85 26.32
N LEU A 165 -20.30 -6.61 26.69
CA LEU A 165 -20.17 -8.05 26.46
C LEU A 165 -19.81 -8.78 27.76
N SER A 166 -20.37 -9.98 27.97
CA SER A 166 -19.82 -10.94 28.93
C SER A 166 -18.40 -11.36 28.55
N ARG A 167 -17.67 -12.02 29.46
CA ARG A 167 -16.44 -12.74 29.06
C ARG A 167 -16.77 -13.75 27.96
N PRO A 168 -15.87 -14.02 26.99
CA PRO A 168 -16.08 -15.07 26.00
C PRO A 168 -16.04 -16.44 26.69
N HIS A 169 -17.01 -17.30 26.42
CA HIS A 169 -17.02 -18.69 26.89
C HIS A 169 -16.84 -19.62 25.69
N VAL A 170 -15.91 -20.58 25.74
CA VAL A 170 -15.86 -21.63 24.70
C VAL A 170 -17.06 -22.56 24.91
N ILE A 171 -18.01 -22.51 23.98
CA ILE A 171 -19.26 -23.27 24.03
C ILE A 171 -19.27 -24.46 23.08
N GLY A 172 -18.40 -24.49 22.07
CA GLY A 172 -18.30 -25.61 21.14
C GLY A 172 -16.91 -25.69 20.53
N GLN A 173 -16.46 -26.91 20.21
CA GLN A 173 -15.25 -27.12 19.43
C GLN A 173 -15.34 -28.41 18.62
N THR A 174 -14.67 -28.45 17.47
CA THR A 174 -14.52 -29.66 16.66
C THR A 174 -13.21 -29.62 15.88
N VAL A 175 -12.73 -30.78 15.43
CA VAL A 175 -11.57 -30.92 14.54
C VAL A 175 -12.03 -31.68 13.31
N VAL A 176 -11.81 -31.10 12.13
CA VAL A 176 -12.32 -31.61 10.84
C VAL A 176 -11.18 -31.66 9.83
N ASN A 177 -11.20 -32.64 8.95
CA ASN A 177 -10.35 -32.65 7.76
C ASN A 177 -11.17 -32.02 6.62
N LEU A 178 -10.81 -30.81 6.21
CA LEU A 178 -11.52 -30.06 5.18
C LEU A 178 -10.99 -30.44 3.80
N ALA A 179 -11.90 -30.86 2.92
CA ALA A 179 -11.64 -30.90 1.48
C ALA A 179 -11.91 -29.50 0.87
N SER A 180 -11.24 -29.18 -0.23
CA SER A 180 -11.51 -27.97 -1.02
C SER A 180 -12.99 -27.90 -1.46
N GLY A 181 -13.55 -26.69 -1.50
CA GLY A 181 -14.97 -26.44 -1.82
C GLY A 181 -15.86 -26.17 -0.59
N GLU A 182 -17.19 -26.17 -0.79
CA GLU A 182 -18.15 -25.80 0.27
C GLU A 182 -18.38 -26.94 1.27
N THR A 183 -18.34 -26.63 2.57
CA THR A 183 -18.61 -27.56 3.67
C THR A 183 -19.55 -26.94 4.70
N VAL A 184 -20.73 -27.55 4.89
CA VAL A 184 -21.64 -27.20 5.99
C VAL A 184 -21.16 -27.85 7.28
N LEU A 185 -20.87 -27.05 8.31
CA LEU A 185 -20.29 -27.51 9.57
C LEU A 185 -21.24 -27.33 10.76
N THR A 186 -21.76 -28.45 11.27
CA THR A 186 -22.56 -28.47 12.50
C THR A 186 -21.65 -28.70 13.72
N ILE A 187 -21.53 -27.70 14.59
CA ILE A 187 -20.79 -27.82 15.86
C ILE A 187 -21.79 -27.94 17.02
N SER A 188 -21.70 -29.03 17.79
CA SER A 188 -22.50 -29.18 19.02
C SER A 188 -22.03 -28.17 20.08
N THR A 189 -22.96 -27.36 20.57
CA THR A 189 -22.68 -26.33 21.59
C THR A 189 -23.27 -26.71 22.95
N SER A 190 -22.51 -26.43 24.01
CA SER A 190 -22.90 -26.63 25.41
C SER A 190 -22.12 -25.66 26.30
N LEU A 191 -22.82 -24.98 27.21
CA LEU A 191 -22.17 -24.14 28.21
C LEU A 191 -21.70 -25.05 29.37
N SER A 192 -20.41 -25.01 29.72
CA SER A 192 -19.88 -25.88 30.78
C SER A 192 -20.48 -25.52 32.15
N SER A 193 -21.03 -26.51 32.86
CA SER A 193 -21.69 -26.32 34.17
C SER A 193 -20.72 -25.97 35.31
N GLN A 194 -19.41 -26.00 35.06
CA GLN A 194 -18.36 -25.59 35.99
C GLN A 194 -17.72 -24.23 35.59
N GLY A 195 -18.20 -23.59 34.53
CA GLY A 195 -17.69 -22.30 34.03
C GLY A 195 -16.30 -22.36 33.39
N SER A 196 -15.66 -23.54 33.35
CA SER A 196 -14.19 -23.72 33.27
C SER A 196 -13.55 -23.51 31.89
N LEU A 197 -14.21 -22.75 31.02
CA LEU A 197 -13.77 -22.43 29.65
C LEU A 197 -13.99 -20.95 29.30
N LYS A 198 -13.93 -20.06 30.30
CA LYS A 198 -13.87 -18.61 30.09
C LYS A 198 -12.52 -18.24 29.49
N ILE A 199 -12.54 -17.51 28.37
CA ILE A 199 -11.33 -16.88 27.83
C ILE A 199 -10.94 -15.72 28.75
N ASP A 200 -9.68 -15.70 29.17
CA ASP A 200 -9.12 -14.65 30.01
C ASP A 200 -8.39 -13.60 29.16
N SER A 201 -7.32 -14.05 28.50
CA SER A 201 -6.49 -13.23 27.63
C SER A 201 -6.32 -13.84 26.25
N CYS A 202 -6.11 -12.98 25.25
CA CYS A 202 -5.74 -13.37 23.90
C CYS A 202 -4.58 -12.49 23.41
N SER A 203 -3.73 -13.05 22.57
CA SER A 203 -2.52 -12.41 22.03
C SER A 203 -2.33 -12.78 20.56
N GLY A 204 -1.98 -11.82 19.71
CA GLY A 204 -1.75 -12.00 18.28
C GLY A 204 -2.57 -11.04 17.43
N ILE A 205 -2.46 -11.17 16.11
CA ILE A 205 -3.18 -10.34 15.13
C ILE A 205 -4.56 -10.98 14.87
N PHE A 206 -5.62 -10.20 15.05
CA PHE A 206 -6.98 -10.60 14.71
C PHE A 206 -7.30 -10.15 13.29
N LYS A 207 -7.03 -11.00 12.29
CA LYS A 207 -7.62 -10.83 10.96
C LYS A 207 -9.06 -11.32 11.01
N ASP A 208 -10.01 -10.40 10.81
CA ASP A 208 -11.39 -10.76 10.47
C ASP A 208 -11.40 -11.20 9.00
N ASN A 209 -11.95 -12.38 8.72
CA ASN A 209 -12.04 -12.93 7.37
C ASN A 209 -13.27 -12.44 6.58
N GLY A 210 -14.01 -11.44 7.09
CA GLY A 210 -15.09 -10.77 6.34
C GLY A 210 -16.32 -11.66 6.13
N ALA A 211 -16.67 -12.48 7.11
CA ALA A 211 -17.72 -13.49 6.96
C ALA A 211 -19.08 -12.85 6.65
N THR A 212 -19.76 -13.38 5.63
CA THR A 212 -21.07 -12.88 5.18
C THR A 212 -22.21 -13.58 5.90
N THR A 213 -23.23 -12.82 6.29
CA THR A 213 -24.44 -13.32 6.99
C THR A 213 -25.65 -13.37 6.06
N THR A 214 -26.48 -14.41 6.19
CA THR A 214 -27.82 -14.44 5.57
C THR A 214 -28.90 -14.49 6.66
N SER A 215 -29.82 -13.52 6.66
CA SER A 215 -30.88 -13.38 7.66
C SER A 215 -32.28 -13.69 7.07
N THR A 216 -32.90 -14.77 7.54
CA THR A 216 -34.22 -15.21 7.07
C THR A 216 -35.34 -14.52 7.85
N SER A 217 -35.86 -13.40 7.34
CA SER A 217 -36.92 -12.63 8.00
C SER A 217 -38.31 -13.24 7.80
N THR A 218 -38.83 -13.93 8.82
CA THR A 218 -40.17 -14.52 8.79
C THR A 218 -41.26 -13.48 9.08
N SER A 219 -41.89 -12.94 8.04
CA SER A 219 -42.96 -11.94 8.18
C SER A 219 -44.31 -12.56 8.57
N SER A 220 -44.79 -12.23 9.78
CA SER A 220 -46.10 -12.68 10.28
C SER A 220 -47.25 -11.79 9.76
N THR A 221 -47.88 -12.19 8.65
CA THR A 221 -48.94 -11.40 8.00
C THR A 221 -50.23 -11.38 8.83
N SER A 222 -50.65 -10.19 9.27
CA SER A 222 -51.96 -9.99 9.90
C SER A 222 -53.06 -9.83 8.85
N SER A 223 -54.11 -10.66 8.95
CA SER A 223 -55.21 -10.67 7.98
C SER A 223 -56.24 -9.58 8.26
N THR A 224 -56.28 -8.53 7.44
CA THR A 224 -57.35 -7.52 7.44
C THR A 224 -58.32 -7.82 6.30
N SER A 225 -59.59 -8.06 6.64
CA SER A 225 -60.64 -8.41 5.68
C SER A 225 -61.26 -7.19 5.00
N SER A 226 -61.31 -7.18 3.66
CA SER A 226 -62.17 -6.29 2.88
C SER A 226 -62.93 -7.08 1.81
N SER A 227 -64.20 -6.72 1.59
CA SER A 227 -65.15 -7.50 0.80
C SER A 227 -65.70 -6.72 -0.39
N SER A 228 -65.64 -7.30 -1.60
CA SER A 228 -66.36 -6.78 -2.77
C SER A 228 -66.88 -7.91 -3.67
N THR A 229 -68.19 -8.07 -3.60
CA THR A 229 -69.13 -8.95 -4.33
C THR A 229 -69.00 -9.06 -5.86
N SER A 230 -69.47 -10.23 -6.36
CA SER A 230 -70.12 -10.47 -7.67
C SER A 230 -69.26 -10.50 -8.95
N SER A 231 -69.62 -11.21 -10.03
CA SER A 231 -70.92 -11.84 -10.38
C SER A 231 -70.84 -13.15 -11.21
N THR A 232 -71.72 -14.10 -10.89
CA THR A 232 -72.52 -15.00 -11.78
C THR A 232 -71.93 -15.45 -13.14
N SER A 233 -71.75 -16.75 -13.40
CA SER A 233 -72.77 -17.69 -13.97
C SER A 233 -72.10 -19.06 -14.31
N SER A 234 -72.75 -20.20 -14.52
CA SER A 234 -74.12 -20.71 -14.28
C SER A 234 -74.20 -22.23 -14.52
N SER A 235 -75.17 -22.94 -13.90
CA SER A 235 -75.68 -24.30 -14.25
C SER A 235 -74.70 -25.51 -14.17
N SER A 236 -75.13 -26.74 -13.88
CA SER A 236 -76.46 -27.27 -13.48
C SER A 236 -76.35 -28.59 -12.68
N THR A 237 -77.44 -28.93 -12.00
CA THR A 237 -77.65 -30.09 -11.11
C THR A 237 -77.67 -31.45 -11.81
N SER A 238 -77.12 -32.49 -11.18
CA SER A 238 -77.86 -33.73 -10.85
C SER A 238 -77.07 -34.72 -9.96
N SER A 239 -77.82 -35.56 -9.25
CA SER A 239 -77.39 -36.61 -8.31
C SER A 239 -76.99 -37.93 -9.04
N THR A 240 -76.48 -39.01 -8.43
CA THR A 240 -76.61 -39.53 -7.04
C THR A 240 -75.54 -40.59 -6.70
N SER A 241 -75.35 -40.90 -5.40
CA SER A 241 -74.99 -42.21 -4.78
C SER A 241 -73.65 -42.92 -5.06
N SER A 242 -72.86 -43.13 -3.98
CA SER A 242 -72.05 -44.32 -3.58
C SER A 242 -71.17 -45.05 -4.62
N THR A 243 -69.90 -45.40 -4.34
CA THR A 243 -69.45 -46.29 -3.24
C THR A 243 -67.96 -46.10 -2.84
N THR A 244 -67.51 -46.85 -1.84
CA THR A 244 -66.12 -46.91 -1.34
C THR A 244 -65.11 -47.58 -2.29
N SER A 245 -63.96 -46.95 -2.50
CA SER A 245 -62.68 -47.64 -2.72
C SER A 245 -61.49 -46.72 -2.37
N SER A 246 -60.40 -47.30 -1.88
CA SER A 246 -59.22 -46.59 -1.41
C SER A 246 -58.18 -46.37 -2.50
N SER A 247 -57.64 -45.15 -2.62
CA SER A 247 -56.38 -44.88 -3.32
C SER A 247 -55.53 -43.90 -2.52
N THR A 248 -54.30 -44.29 -2.19
CA THR A 248 -53.35 -43.46 -1.44
C THR A 248 -52.72 -42.45 -2.41
N SER A 249 -53.16 -41.20 -2.37
CA SER A 249 -52.55 -40.12 -3.15
C SER A 249 -51.16 -39.77 -2.61
N SER A 250 -50.12 -40.43 -3.11
CA SER A 250 -48.74 -40.04 -2.87
C SER A 250 -48.45 -38.71 -3.57
N THR A 251 -48.37 -37.62 -2.81
CA THR A 251 -47.96 -36.30 -3.31
C THR A 251 -46.49 -36.33 -3.70
N THR A 252 -46.19 -36.75 -4.93
CA THR A 252 -44.84 -36.72 -5.48
C THR A 252 -44.39 -35.28 -5.65
N THR A 253 -43.66 -34.75 -4.66
CA THR A 253 -42.94 -33.49 -4.78
C THR A 253 -41.80 -33.69 -5.79
N THR A 254 -42.08 -33.40 -7.06
CA THR A 254 -41.10 -33.44 -8.14
C THR A 254 -40.05 -32.37 -7.89
N SER A 255 -38.97 -32.74 -7.19
CA SER A 255 -37.78 -31.90 -7.04
C SER A 255 -37.08 -31.79 -8.38
N THR A 256 -37.52 -30.82 -9.19
CA THR A 256 -36.81 -30.41 -10.41
C THR A 256 -35.47 -29.84 -10.01
N SER A 257 -34.44 -30.68 -10.01
CA SER A 257 -33.05 -30.26 -9.93
C SER A 257 -32.72 -29.47 -11.19
N SER A 258 -32.94 -28.16 -11.13
CA SER A 258 -32.42 -27.23 -12.13
C SER A 258 -30.90 -27.29 -12.06
N THR A 259 -30.29 -28.11 -12.91
CA THR A 259 -28.85 -28.11 -13.15
C THR A 259 -28.48 -26.73 -13.67
N SER A 260 -27.99 -25.87 -12.77
CA SER A 260 -27.48 -24.55 -13.13
C SER A 260 -26.30 -24.76 -14.07
N THR A 261 -26.50 -24.47 -15.34
CA THR A 261 -25.43 -24.51 -16.34
C THR A 261 -24.54 -23.31 -16.12
N THR A 262 -23.44 -23.51 -15.39
CA THR A 262 -22.38 -22.51 -15.19
C THR A 262 -22.01 -21.88 -16.51
N LEU A 263 -22.00 -20.54 -16.57
CA LEU A 263 -21.65 -19.80 -17.78
C LEU A 263 -20.20 -20.09 -18.16
N ALA A 264 -20.01 -20.61 -19.38
CA ALA A 264 -18.68 -20.84 -19.94
C ALA A 264 -18.08 -19.50 -20.40
N LEU A 265 -17.15 -18.96 -19.61
CA LEU A 265 -16.44 -17.72 -19.94
C LEU A 265 -15.25 -17.99 -20.86
N ASN A 266 -14.82 -16.96 -21.59
CA ASN A 266 -13.59 -16.98 -22.37
C ASN A 266 -12.73 -15.75 -22.07
N VAL A 267 -11.46 -15.95 -21.73
CA VAL A 267 -10.48 -14.88 -21.52
C VAL A 267 -9.77 -14.58 -22.83
N MET A 268 -9.82 -13.33 -23.27
CA MET A 268 -9.18 -12.87 -24.50
C MET A 268 -8.19 -11.74 -24.18
N ALA A 269 -7.25 -11.46 -25.09
CA ALA A 269 -6.52 -10.19 -25.05
C ALA A 269 -7.48 -9.05 -25.43
N THR A 270 -7.43 -7.91 -24.73
CA THR A 270 -8.16 -6.70 -25.13
C THR A 270 -7.73 -6.23 -26.51
N TYR A 271 -6.46 -6.47 -26.85
CA TYR A 271 -5.85 -6.14 -28.14
C TYR A 271 -5.36 -7.42 -28.85
N PRO A 272 -6.18 -8.09 -29.66
CA PRO A 272 -5.83 -9.37 -30.30
C PRO A 272 -4.60 -9.34 -31.21
N GLY A 273 -4.22 -8.17 -31.74
CA GLY A 273 -2.99 -7.97 -32.51
C GLY A 273 -1.72 -7.82 -31.66
N ASN A 274 -1.86 -7.64 -30.34
CA ASN A 274 -0.79 -7.42 -29.36
C ASN A 274 -1.04 -8.26 -28.08
N PRO A 275 -1.17 -9.61 -28.18
CA PRO A 275 -1.72 -10.46 -27.13
C PRO A 275 -0.69 -10.93 -26.09
N ASN A 276 0.59 -10.59 -26.23
CA ASN A 276 1.67 -11.05 -25.36
C ASN A 276 1.96 -10.10 -24.21
N TRP A 277 2.74 -10.57 -23.23
CA TRP A 277 3.08 -9.83 -22.03
C TRP A 277 3.80 -8.53 -22.38
N ASN A 278 5.02 -8.63 -22.91
CA ASN A 278 5.82 -7.47 -23.36
C ASN A 278 5.29 -6.79 -24.64
N ASP A 279 4.00 -6.89 -24.98
CA ASP A 279 3.38 -6.07 -26.03
C ASP A 279 2.81 -4.76 -25.44
N TYR A 280 2.90 -3.68 -26.21
CA TYR A 280 2.47 -2.34 -25.83
C TYR A 280 1.74 -1.68 -27.00
N ILE A 281 0.65 -0.98 -26.71
CA ILE A 281 -0.17 -0.26 -27.70
C ILE A 281 -0.24 1.23 -27.36
N ARG A 282 -0.51 2.06 -28.37
CA ARG A 282 -0.59 3.53 -28.22
C ARG A 282 -1.91 3.97 -27.62
N TRP A 283 -1.84 4.99 -26.79
CA TRP A 283 -2.98 5.88 -26.54
C TRP A 283 -3.13 6.86 -27.72
N ASP A 284 -3.67 6.37 -28.83
CA ASP A 284 -3.85 7.16 -30.07
C ASP A 284 -5.27 7.72 -30.28
N THR A 285 -6.21 7.38 -29.40
CA THR A 285 -7.59 7.88 -29.42
C THR A 285 -7.90 8.71 -28.15
N PRO A 286 -7.79 10.05 -28.21
CA PRO A 286 -8.10 10.92 -27.07
C PRO A 286 -9.57 10.81 -26.65
N GLY A 287 -9.82 10.72 -25.35
CA GLY A 287 -11.16 10.58 -24.77
C GLY A 287 -11.68 9.14 -24.68
N ASN A 288 -11.03 8.17 -25.31
CA ASN A 288 -11.19 6.76 -25.00
C ASN A 288 -10.26 6.37 -23.84
N ASP A 289 -10.70 5.42 -23.01
CA ASP A 289 -9.91 4.83 -21.92
C ASP A 289 -8.86 3.81 -22.42
N PRO A 290 -7.99 3.27 -21.54
CA PRO A 290 -6.92 2.32 -21.93
C PRO A 290 -7.38 0.93 -22.42
N ASN A 291 -8.66 0.59 -22.34
CA ASN A 291 -9.24 -0.65 -22.89
C ASN A 291 -9.88 -0.43 -24.27
N HIS A 292 -10.24 0.81 -24.62
CA HIS A 292 -10.94 1.17 -25.85
C HIS A 292 -10.08 1.90 -26.91
N GLN A 293 -8.75 1.73 -26.88
CA GLN A 293 -7.87 2.25 -27.93
C GLN A 293 -7.96 1.42 -29.23
N THR A 294 -7.31 1.90 -30.31
CA THR A 294 -7.27 1.17 -31.60
C THR A 294 -6.48 -0.14 -31.56
N GLY A 295 -5.60 -0.32 -30.58
CA GLY A 295 -4.61 -1.39 -30.55
C GLY A 295 -3.41 -1.18 -31.46
N THR A 296 -3.15 0.03 -31.98
CA THR A 296 -1.91 0.34 -32.72
C THR A 296 -0.67 0.03 -31.86
N PRO A 297 0.28 -0.81 -32.30
CA PRO A 297 1.48 -1.11 -31.53
C PRO A 297 2.37 0.13 -31.28
N CYS A 298 2.96 0.23 -30.10
CA CYS A 298 4.05 1.18 -29.84
C CYS A 298 5.39 0.71 -30.44
N ASN A 299 6.28 1.66 -30.77
CA ASN A 299 7.62 1.39 -31.31
C ASN A 299 8.77 2.03 -30.49
N GLY A 300 8.45 2.75 -29.43
CA GLY A 300 9.40 3.47 -28.58
C GLY A 300 10.01 4.68 -29.29
N SER A 301 9.29 5.26 -30.26
CA SER A 301 9.58 6.61 -30.79
C SER A 301 8.44 7.58 -30.51
N GLU A 302 7.48 7.19 -29.65
CA GLU A 302 6.44 8.03 -29.11
C GLU A 302 7.04 9.12 -28.19
N THR A 303 6.45 10.31 -28.18
CA THR A 303 6.93 11.48 -27.40
C THR A 303 6.12 11.75 -26.13
N GLY A 304 5.21 10.85 -25.77
CA GLY A 304 4.34 10.94 -24.59
C GLY A 304 5.06 10.74 -23.26
N ARG A 305 4.27 10.64 -22.18
CA ARG A 305 4.73 10.26 -20.82
C ARG A 305 4.68 8.74 -20.61
N ALA A 306 5.15 8.26 -19.45
CA ALA A 306 4.78 6.94 -18.96
C ALA A 306 3.26 6.74 -19.03
N GLY A 307 2.81 5.54 -19.44
CA GLY A 307 1.40 5.26 -19.73
C GLY A 307 0.92 5.61 -21.14
N TYR A 308 1.62 6.45 -21.92
CA TYR A 308 1.24 6.71 -23.32
C TYR A 308 1.36 5.47 -24.22
N CYS A 309 2.30 4.59 -23.89
CA CYS A 309 2.30 3.21 -24.35
C CYS A 309 1.69 2.33 -23.25
N ILE A 310 0.46 1.89 -23.49
CA ILE A 310 -0.32 1.02 -22.61
C ILE A 310 0.23 -0.39 -22.77
N HIS A 311 0.64 -1.02 -21.67
CA HIS A 311 1.12 -2.40 -21.64
C HIS A 311 -0.05 -3.36 -21.89
N SER A 312 -0.17 -3.89 -23.12
CA SER A 312 -1.33 -4.69 -23.54
C SER A 312 -1.33 -6.09 -22.93
N GLY A 313 -0.20 -6.54 -22.40
CA GLY A 313 -0.08 -7.77 -21.62
C GLY A 313 -0.99 -7.81 -20.38
N GLU A 314 -1.19 -6.68 -19.70
CA GLU A 314 -2.08 -6.55 -18.53
C GLU A 314 -3.56 -6.41 -18.89
N ARG A 315 -3.90 -6.25 -20.18
CA ARG A 315 -5.26 -5.94 -20.63
C ARG A 315 -5.93 -7.17 -21.24
N ARG A 316 -6.84 -7.77 -20.45
CA ARG A 316 -7.64 -8.95 -20.77
C ARG A 316 -9.11 -8.59 -20.78
N THR A 317 -9.87 -9.26 -21.64
CA THR A 317 -11.29 -9.02 -21.86
C THR A 317 -12.08 -10.31 -21.72
N VAL A 318 -13.20 -10.27 -20.98
CA VAL A 318 -14.09 -11.40 -20.73
C VAL A 318 -15.53 -10.96 -21.00
N ALA A 319 -16.13 -11.45 -22.08
CA ALA A 319 -17.54 -11.22 -22.37
C ALA A 319 -18.43 -12.11 -21.48
N THR A 320 -19.57 -11.56 -21.03
CA THR A 320 -20.60 -12.29 -20.27
C THR A 320 -21.84 -12.54 -21.14
N ASP A 321 -22.89 -13.12 -20.55
CA ASP A 321 -24.26 -13.17 -21.10
C ASP A 321 -25.21 -12.16 -20.41
N ARG A 322 -24.71 -11.38 -19.44
CA ARG A 322 -25.48 -10.47 -18.60
C ARG A 322 -25.63 -9.11 -19.27
N SER A 323 -26.72 -8.39 -18.99
CA SER A 323 -27.05 -7.10 -19.61
C SER A 323 -26.80 -5.87 -18.71
N THR A 324 -26.23 -6.07 -17.52
CA THR A 324 -25.83 -5.00 -16.59
C THR A 324 -24.72 -5.48 -15.67
N CYS A 325 -23.85 -4.56 -15.23
CA CYS A 325 -22.81 -4.81 -14.23
C CYS A 325 -23.34 -4.88 -12.78
N THR A 326 -24.64 -4.64 -12.57
CA THR A 326 -25.26 -4.55 -11.25
C THR A 326 -25.09 -5.85 -10.45
N ASN A 327 -24.36 -5.79 -9.33
CA ASN A 327 -23.99 -6.91 -8.46
C ASN A 327 -23.11 -7.99 -9.12
N LEU A 328 -22.43 -7.68 -10.23
CA LEU A 328 -21.42 -8.55 -10.84
C LEU A 328 -20.02 -8.17 -10.36
N THR A 329 -19.18 -9.17 -10.07
CA THR A 329 -17.73 -9.01 -9.88
C THR A 329 -16.97 -10.14 -10.54
N MET A 330 -15.69 -9.93 -10.85
CA MET A 330 -14.83 -10.95 -11.47
C MET A 330 -13.50 -11.05 -10.74
N THR A 331 -12.98 -12.27 -10.64
CA THR A 331 -11.69 -12.58 -10.00
C THR A 331 -10.93 -13.60 -10.83
N ASP A 332 -9.62 -13.43 -11.00
CA ASP A 332 -8.75 -14.49 -11.53
C ASP A 332 -8.22 -15.42 -10.42
N SER A 333 -7.73 -16.60 -10.83
CA SER A 333 -7.27 -17.67 -9.93
C SER A 333 -6.07 -17.31 -9.06
N GLU A 334 -5.27 -16.31 -9.42
CA GLU A 334 -4.10 -15.87 -8.66
C GLU A 334 -4.40 -14.64 -7.79
N MET A 335 -5.63 -14.10 -7.90
CA MET A 335 -6.01 -12.76 -7.45
C MET A 335 -5.02 -11.69 -7.90
N ALA A 336 -4.50 -11.83 -9.13
CA ALA A 336 -3.44 -10.97 -9.65
C ALA A 336 -3.98 -9.63 -10.17
N PHE A 337 -5.16 -9.61 -10.81
CA PHE A 337 -5.66 -8.42 -11.50
C PHE A 337 -6.88 -7.79 -10.83
N ARG A 338 -6.97 -6.46 -10.96
CA ARG A 338 -8.22 -5.73 -10.75
C ARG A 338 -9.09 -5.88 -12.00
N TRP A 339 -10.36 -6.22 -11.81
CA TRP A 339 -11.33 -6.44 -12.89
C TRP A 339 -12.49 -5.45 -12.79
N GLU A 340 -12.74 -4.72 -13.86
CA GLU A 340 -13.82 -3.73 -13.97
C GLU A 340 -14.83 -4.16 -15.02
N CYS A 341 -16.10 -3.80 -14.83
CA CYS A 341 -17.20 -4.17 -15.72
C CYS A 341 -17.64 -2.97 -16.57
N ASP A 342 -17.49 -3.08 -17.89
CA ASP A 342 -18.06 -2.14 -18.83
C ASP A 342 -19.55 -2.44 -19.08
N GLY A 343 -20.39 -1.50 -18.66
CA GLY A 343 -21.83 -1.48 -18.92
C GLY A 343 -22.26 -0.68 -20.15
N SER A 344 -21.31 -0.12 -20.92
CA SER A 344 -21.58 0.59 -22.17
C SER A 344 -21.99 -0.34 -23.31
N VAL A 345 -21.52 -1.60 -23.25
CA VAL A 345 -21.84 -2.68 -24.18
C VAL A 345 -22.87 -3.66 -23.60
N ASN A 346 -23.56 -4.41 -24.48
CA ASN A 346 -24.56 -5.41 -24.11
C ASN A 346 -24.43 -6.65 -25.01
N PRO A 347 -24.14 -7.85 -24.47
CA PRO A 347 -23.91 -8.15 -23.06
C PRO A 347 -22.67 -7.44 -22.50
N VAL A 348 -22.63 -7.26 -21.18
CA VAL A 348 -21.56 -6.55 -20.48
C VAL A 348 -20.26 -7.33 -20.50
N VAL A 349 -19.16 -6.60 -20.44
CA VAL A 349 -17.81 -7.11 -20.64
C VAL A 349 -16.95 -6.72 -19.44
N PHE A 350 -16.14 -7.65 -18.94
CA PHE A 350 -15.13 -7.36 -17.93
C PHE A 350 -13.76 -7.12 -18.56
N HIS A 351 -13.02 -6.15 -18.03
CA HIS A 351 -11.65 -5.83 -18.42
C HIS A 351 -10.72 -5.92 -17.20
N SER A 352 -9.52 -6.48 -17.36
CA SER A 352 -8.45 -6.31 -16.38
C SER A 352 -7.76 -4.96 -16.58
N VAL A 353 -7.60 -4.19 -15.51
CA VAL A 353 -7.10 -2.80 -15.59
C VAL A 353 -5.70 -2.58 -15.01
N GLY A 354 -5.14 -3.61 -14.37
CA GLY A 354 -3.81 -3.59 -13.76
C GLY A 354 -3.73 -4.57 -12.60
N PHE A 355 -2.57 -4.70 -11.97
CA PHE A 355 -2.38 -5.58 -10.82
C PHE A 355 -3.16 -5.13 -9.56
N MET A 356 -3.47 -6.11 -8.71
CA MET A 356 -3.78 -5.88 -7.29
C MET A 356 -2.51 -5.42 -6.54
N PRO A 357 -2.61 -4.67 -5.43
CA PRO A 357 -1.44 -4.26 -4.65
C PRO A 357 -0.61 -5.46 -4.18
N GLY A 358 0.71 -5.43 -4.37
CA GLY A 358 1.61 -6.52 -4.01
C GLY A 358 1.55 -7.75 -4.94
N LYS A 359 0.99 -7.60 -6.16
CA LYS A 359 0.97 -8.63 -7.21
C LYS A 359 1.72 -8.17 -8.45
N GLY A 360 2.48 -9.06 -9.06
CA GLY A 360 3.28 -8.76 -10.25
C GLY A 360 3.40 -9.92 -11.23
N LEU A 361 4.29 -9.79 -12.22
CA LEU A 361 4.61 -10.84 -13.18
C LEU A 361 5.15 -12.11 -12.49
N ARG A 362 5.78 -12.00 -11.32
CA ARG A 362 6.24 -13.15 -10.52
C ARG A 362 5.09 -14.04 -10.03
N ASP A 363 3.88 -13.51 -9.91
CA ASP A 363 2.67 -14.28 -9.61
C ASP A 363 2.14 -15.04 -10.83
N LEU A 364 2.51 -14.69 -12.05
CA LEU A 364 1.94 -15.24 -13.29
C LEU A 364 2.77 -16.40 -13.88
N VAL A 365 4.01 -16.57 -13.42
CA VAL A 365 4.98 -17.54 -13.95
C VAL A 365 5.28 -18.68 -12.97
N LEU A 366 5.82 -19.79 -13.49
CA LEU A 366 6.27 -20.94 -12.70
C LEU A 366 7.81 -20.98 -12.56
N ALA A 367 8.30 -21.87 -11.69
CA ALA A 367 9.73 -22.17 -11.55
C ALA A 367 10.34 -22.91 -12.76
N GLY A 368 9.51 -23.43 -13.66
CA GLY A 368 9.92 -23.98 -14.96
C GLY A 368 9.63 -23.01 -16.11
N PRO A 369 9.98 -23.36 -17.36
CA PRO A 369 9.76 -22.54 -18.54
C PRO A 369 8.28 -22.55 -18.96
N SER A 370 7.38 -22.05 -18.11
CA SER A 370 5.93 -22.05 -18.33
C SER A 370 5.22 -20.97 -17.53
N TRP A 371 4.17 -20.41 -18.13
CA TRP A 371 3.16 -19.61 -17.44
C TRP A 371 2.34 -20.47 -16.47
N LYS A 372 1.73 -19.86 -15.45
CA LYS A 372 0.64 -20.51 -14.69
C LYS A 372 -0.58 -20.72 -15.59
N ALA A 373 -1.39 -21.72 -15.25
CA ALA A 373 -2.67 -21.97 -15.91
C ALA A 373 -3.78 -21.21 -15.17
N MET A 374 -4.10 -20.01 -15.65
CA MET A 374 -5.04 -19.09 -15.00
C MET A 374 -6.45 -19.24 -15.57
N TYR A 375 -7.45 -19.02 -14.71
CA TYR A 375 -8.87 -18.88 -15.09
C TYR A 375 -9.49 -17.67 -14.40
N VAL A 376 -10.65 -17.22 -14.90
CA VAL A 376 -11.50 -16.22 -14.23
C VAL A 376 -12.79 -16.85 -13.74
N GLN A 377 -13.36 -16.28 -12.69
CA GLN A 377 -14.67 -16.61 -12.14
C GLN A 377 -15.54 -15.35 -12.08
N LEU A 378 -16.73 -15.43 -12.68
CA LEU A 378 -17.77 -14.40 -12.60
C LEU A 378 -18.68 -14.71 -11.41
N TRP A 379 -18.85 -13.72 -10.55
CA TRP A 379 -19.73 -13.76 -9.39
C TRP A 379 -20.93 -12.83 -9.61
N GLU A 380 -22.09 -13.24 -9.13
CA GLU A 380 -23.33 -12.47 -9.14
C GLU A 380 -23.97 -12.59 -7.75
N PHE A 381 -24.23 -11.45 -7.08
CA PHE A 381 -24.61 -11.40 -5.66
C PHE A 381 -23.67 -12.21 -4.73
N GLY A 382 -22.36 -12.26 -5.03
CA GLY A 382 -21.36 -13.02 -4.25
C GLY A 382 -21.44 -14.54 -4.39
N SER A 383 -22.21 -15.04 -5.37
CA SER A 383 -22.30 -16.45 -5.74
C SER A 383 -21.65 -16.68 -7.12
N PRO A 384 -20.90 -17.77 -7.35
CA PRO A 384 -20.24 -18.00 -8.63
C PRO A 384 -21.25 -18.45 -9.69
N VAL A 385 -21.28 -17.76 -10.83
CA VAL A 385 -22.24 -18.05 -11.93
C VAL A 385 -21.56 -18.39 -13.26
N GLY A 386 -20.29 -18.04 -13.43
CA GLY A 386 -19.50 -18.37 -14.63
C GLY A 386 -18.04 -18.63 -14.31
N ILE A 387 -17.37 -19.45 -15.13
CA ILE A 387 -15.95 -19.76 -15.01
C ILE A 387 -15.34 -19.96 -16.40
N SER A 388 -14.08 -19.57 -16.60
CA SER A 388 -13.35 -19.89 -17.83
C SER A 388 -12.61 -21.23 -17.71
N PRO A 389 -12.20 -21.85 -18.83
CA PRO A 389 -11.12 -22.84 -18.82
C PRO A 389 -9.85 -22.24 -18.20
N GLY A 390 -9.06 -23.07 -17.52
CA GLY A 390 -7.73 -22.71 -17.03
C GLY A 390 -6.66 -22.90 -18.11
N GLY A 391 -5.79 -21.92 -18.30
CA GLY A 391 -4.72 -21.97 -19.29
C GLY A 391 -3.76 -20.77 -19.24
N ALA A 392 -2.67 -20.82 -20.00
CA ALA A 392 -1.76 -19.69 -20.16
C ALA A 392 -2.41 -18.62 -21.06
N TRP A 393 -2.43 -17.36 -20.63
CA TRP A 393 -3.07 -16.27 -21.39
C TRP A 393 -2.12 -15.57 -22.39
N TRP A 394 -0.81 -15.75 -22.22
CA TRP A 394 0.27 -15.17 -23.04
C TRP A 394 1.10 -16.27 -23.72
N THR A 395 1.76 -15.97 -24.84
CA THR A 395 2.60 -16.94 -25.57
C THR A 395 4.08 -16.57 -25.64
N ASN A 396 4.52 -15.58 -24.85
CA ASN A 396 5.94 -15.27 -24.66
C ASN A 396 6.73 -16.52 -24.22
N PRO A 397 7.95 -16.74 -24.73
CA PRO A 397 8.82 -17.78 -24.21
C PRO A 397 9.26 -17.41 -22.79
N ILE A 398 8.84 -18.23 -21.82
CA ILE A 398 9.44 -18.25 -20.48
C ILE A 398 10.78 -18.99 -20.59
N VAL A 399 11.86 -18.35 -20.17
CA VAL A 399 13.23 -18.87 -20.24
C VAL A 399 13.84 -18.82 -18.83
N SER A 400 14.61 -19.83 -18.44
CA SER A 400 15.39 -19.72 -17.20
C SER A 400 16.43 -18.59 -17.33
N LEU A 401 16.45 -17.65 -16.38
CA LEU A 401 17.46 -16.59 -16.35
C LEU A 401 18.86 -17.24 -16.23
N PRO A 402 19.81 -16.97 -17.16
CA PRO A 402 21.06 -17.70 -17.20
C PRO A 402 21.95 -17.35 -16.00
N GLY A 403 22.30 -18.37 -15.21
CA GLY A 403 23.25 -18.24 -14.09
C GLY A 403 24.68 -18.44 -14.57
N ALA A 404 25.55 -17.44 -14.36
CA ALA A 404 26.98 -17.53 -14.60
C ALA A 404 27.74 -16.69 -13.58
N ALA A 405 28.38 -17.35 -12.61
CA ALA A 405 29.35 -16.70 -11.75
C ALA A 405 30.63 -16.41 -12.55
N GLY A 406 31.15 -15.18 -12.45
CA GLY A 406 32.38 -14.77 -13.14
C GLY A 406 32.23 -14.21 -14.56
N ALA A 407 31.02 -14.17 -15.14
CA ALA A 407 30.80 -13.72 -16.52
C ALA A 407 29.44 -13.03 -16.76
N VAL A 408 29.48 -11.81 -17.29
CA VAL A 408 28.29 -11.00 -17.65
C VAL A 408 27.44 -11.74 -18.67
N GLN A 409 26.12 -11.75 -18.48
CA GLN A 409 25.17 -12.41 -19.37
C GLN A 409 24.42 -11.39 -20.24
N THR A 410 24.53 -11.50 -21.56
CA THR A 410 23.77 -10.68 -22.50
C THR A 410 22.41 -11.31 -22.79
N LEU A 411 21.33 -10.61 -22.51
CA LEU A 411 19.96 -11.02 -22.83
C LEU A 411 19.54 -10.35 -24.14
N ALA A 412 19.36 -11.13 -25.21
CA ALA A 412 19.19 -10.60 -26.58
C ALA A 412 17.97 -11.17 -27.33
N THR A 413 17.11 -11.94 -26.66
CA THR A 413 15.93 -12.56 -27.29
C THR A 413 14.68 -11.74 -26.97
N SER A 414 14.37 -10.78 -27.84
CA SER A 414 13.18 -9.92 -27.72
C SER A 414 11.89 -10.73 -27.53
N GLY A 415 10.99 -10.23 -26.68
CA GLY A 415 9.73 -10.89 -26.31
C GLY A 415 9.85 -11.92 -25.18
N SER A 416 11.05 -12.25 -24.70
CA SER A 416 11.27 -13.30 -23.68
C SER A 416 11.03 -12.81 -22.25
N VAL A 417 10.54 -13.72 -21.41
CA VAL A 417 10.42 -13.55 -19.96
C VAL A 417 11.48 -14.43 -19.29
N TYR A 418 12.54 -13.83 -18.74
CA TYR A 418 13.60 -14.57 -18.06
C TYR A 418 13.31 -14.71 -16.57
N VAL A 419 13.15 -15.94 -16.08
CA VAL A 419 12.75 -16.25 -14.70
C VAL A 419 13.88 -16.90 -13.91
N ALA A 420 14.24 -16.31 -12.78
CA ALA A 420 15.11 -16.89 -11.76
C ALA A 420 14.27 -17.73 -10.78
N SER A 421 14.36 -19.05 -10.90
CA SER A 421 13.65 -20.03 -10.05
C SER A 421 14.45 -20.52 -8.83
N SER A 422 15.63 -19.97 -8.61
CA SER A 422 16.38 -20.04 -7.34
C SER A 422 17.15 -18.74 -7.12
N SER A 423 17.60 -18.47 -5.89
CA SER A 423 18.53 -17.35 -5.62
C SER A 423 19.90 -17.65 -6.24
N MET A 424 20.48 -16.69 -6.94
CA MET A 424 21.72 -16.89 -7.72
C MET A 424 22.80 -15.87 -7.38
N SER A 425 24.06 -16.30 -7.42
CA SER A 425 25.21 -15.40 -7.49
C SER A 425 25.57 -15.15 -8.96
N VAL A 426 25.68 -13.89 -9.36
CA VAL A 426 25.83 -13.48 -10.77
C VAL A 426 26.82 -12.33 -10.92
N ALA A 427 27.50 -12.26 -12.08
CA ALA A 427 28.33 -11.10 -12.40
C ALA A 427 27.50 -9.90 -12.88
N GLY A 428 26.34 -10.13 -13.49
CA GLY A 428 25.41 -9.10 -13.95
C GLY A 428 24.80 -9.39 -15.33
N TYR A 429 23.74 -8.67 -15.66
CA TYR A 429 22.96 -8.83 -16.90
C TYR A 429 22.99 -7.57 -17.76
N ASN A 430 23.22 -7.75 -19.06
CA ASN A 430 23.20 -6.69 -20.07
C ASN A 430 22.04 -6.95 -21.05
N ILE A 431 21.00 -6.13 -21.00
CA ILE A 431 19.81 -6.27 -21.83
C ILE A 431 20.07 -5.61 -23.19
N ASN A 432 20.17 -6.42 -24.25
CA ASN A 432 20.51 -6.00 -25.61
C ASN A 432 19.38 -6.33 -26.62
N ALA A 433 18.12 -6.26 -26.18
CA ALA A 433 16.95 -6.27 -27.04
C ALA A 433 15.73 -5.67 -26.32
N ASP A 434 14.83 -5.03 -27.09
CA ASP A 434 13.52 -4.56 -26.61
C ASP A 434 12.65 -5.73 -26.12
N LYS A 435 11.62 -5.42 -25.32
CA LYS A 435 10.59 -6.39 -24.90
C LYS A 435 11.14 -7.58 -24.10
N ILE A 436 12.11 -7.34 -23.21
CA ILE A 436 12.67 -8.36 -22.30
C ILE A 436 12.16 -8.17 -20.88
N SER A 437 11.69 -9.25 -20.25
CA SER A 437 11.39 -9.27 -18.81
C SER A 437 12.48 -10.00 -18.02
N ILE A 438 12.76 -9.55 -16.79
CA ILE A 438 13.58 -10.25 -15.80
C ILE A 438 12.78 -10.38 -14.51
N VAL A 439 12.62 -11.61 -14.00
CA VAL A 439 11.74 -11.93 -12.87
C VAL A 439 12.46 -12.80 -11.83
N THR A 440 12.40 -12.44 -10.55
CA THR A 440 12.67 -13.37 -9.44
C THR A 440 11.37 -13.83 -8.80
N LEU A 441 11.18 -15.14 -8.60
CA LEU A 441 10.02 -15.61 -7.81
C LEU A 441 10.13 -15.11 -6.35
N ALA A 442 8.99 -15.02 -5.66
CA ALA A 442 8.92 -14.46 -4.32
C ALA A 442 9.94 -15.07 -3.34
N GLY A 443 10.70 -14.20 -2.66
CA GLY A 443 11.74 -14.60 -1.69
C GLY A 443 13.08 -15.07 -2.31
N LEU A 444 13.22 -15.05 -3.64
CA LEU A 444 14.47 -15.32 -4.34
C LEU A 444 15.18 -14.02 -4.72
N LYS A 445 16.51 -14.02 -4.74
CA LYS A 445 17.31 -12.83 -5.06
C LYS A 445 18.47 -13.09 -6.03
N LEU A 446 18.84 -12.06 -6.78
CA LEU A 446 20.07 -12.01 -7.56
C LEU A 446 21.13 -11.28 -6.74
N THR A 447 22.21 -11.98 -6.39
CA THR A 447 23.31 -11.43 -5.57
C THR A 447 24.55 -11.25 -6.44
N PHE A 448 25.25 -10.12 -6.31
CA PHE A 448 26.52 -9.94 -7.05
C PHE A 448 27.59 -10.89 -6.51
N ASP A 449 28.26 -11.61 -7.41
CA ASP A 449 29.21 -12.68 -7.06
C ASP A 449 30.58 -12.17 -6.57
N GLY A 450 30.89 -10.88 -6.75
CA GLY A 450 32.18 -10.27 -6.39
C GLY A 450 33.31 -10.57 -7.38
N THR A 451 33.04 -11.30 -8.46
CA THR A 451 34.00 -11.78 -9.46
C THR A 451 33.65 -11.25 -10.85
N GLY A 452 34.21 -10.10 -11.23
CA GLY A 452 33.98 -9.58 -12.58
C GLY A 452 34.83 -8.37 -12.94
N ALA A 453 35.07 -8.24 -14.24
CA ALA A 453 35.38 -6.94 -14.85
C ALA A 453 34.12 -6.05 -14.81
N TYR A 454 34.26 -4.81 -15.27
CA TYR A 454 33.11 -3.93 -15.50
C TYR A 454 32.09 -4.57 -16.45
N THR A 455 30.80 -4.41 -16.17
CA THR A 455 29.68 -5.09 -16.83
C THR A 455 28.81 -4.15 -17.66
N CYS A 456 28.86 -2.84 -17.38
CA CYS A 456 28.06 -1.79 -17.99
C CYS A 456 28.88 -0.50 -18.21
N SER A 457 28.31 0.45 -18.94
CA SER A 457 28.89 1.76 -19.27
C SER A 457 27.92 2.87 -18.87
N GLU A 458 28.38 3.89 -18.13
CA GLU A 458 27.55 5.04 -17.76
C GLU A 458 27.03 5.83 -18.97
N THR A 459 27.81 5.88 -20.06
CA THR A 459 27.48 6.67 -21.25
C THR A 459 26.61 5.93 -22.27
N SER A 460 26.46 4.61 -22.14
CA SER A 460 25.76 3.80 -23.15
C SER A 460 24.90 2.67 -22.60
N GLY A 461 24.93 2.38 -21.30
CA GLY A 461 24.30 1.21 -20.67
C GLY A 461 25.05 -0.10 -20.98
N GLU A 462 25.35 -0.31 -22.27
CA GLU A 462 25.86 -1.53 -22.88
C GLU A 462 27.27 -2.00 -22.46
N SER A 463 27.49 -3.31 -22.63
CA SER A 463 28.70 -4.03 -22.27
C SER A 463 29.87 -3.88 -23.26
N THR A 464 29.83 -2.92 -24.18
CA THR A 464 30.81 -2.77 -25.27
C THR A 464 32.03 -1.91 -24.92
N ALA A 465 31.92 -1.06 -23.89
CA ALA A 465 32.99 -0.19 -23.40
C ALA A 465 32.87 0.01 -21.88
N THR A 466 32.91 -1.08 -21.12
CA THR A 466 32.44 -1.08 -19.72
C THR A 466 33.35 -0.29 -18.76
N THR A 467 32.72 0.54 -17.94
CA THR A 467 33.37 1.38 -16.90
C THR A 467 32.90 1.04 -15.49
N ARG A 468 31.74 0.37 -15.33
CA ARG A 468 31.06 0.13 -14.05
C ARG A 468 30.57 -1.30 -13.89
N LYS A 469 30.26 -1.68 -12.65
CA LYS A 469 29.57 -2.93 -12.30
C LYS A 469 28.08 -2.66 -12.08
N CYS A 470 27.24 -3.24 -12.93
CA CYS A 470 25.79 -3.25 -12.78
C CYS A 470 25.27 -4.68 -12.57
N LEU A 471 24.26 -4.87 -11.71
CA LEU A 471 23.51 -6.14 -11.66
C LEU A 471 22.59 -6.28 -12.88
N ILE A 472 21.91 -5.20 -13.30
CA ILE A 472 21.14 -5.11 -14.54
C ILE A 472 21.51 -3.80 -15.25
N ALA A 473 21.76 -3.85 -16.56
CA ALA A 473 21.99 -2.68 -17.40
C ALA A 473 21.23 -2.74 -18.73
N SER A 474 20.85 -1.56 -19.24
CA SER A 474 20.12 -1.32 -20.50
C SER A 474 20.64 -0.06 -21.17
N GLY A 475 20.85 -0.12 -22.49
CA GLY A 475 21.32 0.96 -23.35
C GLY A 475 20.48 1.17 -24.60
N SER A 476 19.49 2.08 -24.52
CA SER A 476 18.53 2.43 -25.58
C SER A 476 17.43 1.41 -25.91
N GLN A 477 17.31 0.31 -25.16
CA GLN A 477 16.19 -0.63 -25.31
C GLN A 477 14.88 -0.04 -24.74
N LYS A 478 13.77 -0.66 -25.13
CA LYS A 478 12.41 -0.29 -24.71
C LYS A 478 11.60 -1.47 -24.20
N PHE A 479 10.47 -1.16 -23.56
CA PHE A 479 9.42 -2.14 -23.23
C PHE A 479 9.92 -3.26 -22.30
N LEU A 480 10.91 -2.96 -21.45
CA LEU A 480 11.45 -3.91 -20.50
C LEU A 480 10.50 -4.08 -19.30
N TRP A 481 10.53 -5.23 -18.64
CA TRP A 481 9.82 -5.46 -17.38
C TRP A 481 10.78 -6.05 -16.34
N ILE A 482 11.20 -5.26 -15.37
CA ILE A 482 12.12 -5.70 -14.31
C ILE A 482 11.36 -5.90 -13.01
N GLU A 483 11.42 -7.11 -12.47
CA GLU A 483 10.74 -7.51 -11.26
C GLU A 483 11.64 -8.43 -10.45
N ALA A 484 12.62 -7.84 -9.76
CA ALA A 484 13.74 -8.58 -9.18
C ALA A 484 14.14 -8.07 -7.80
N ASP A 485 14.52 -8.98 -6.91
CA ASP A 485 15.18 -8.64 -5.65
C ASP A 485 16.71 -8.71 -5.82
N LEU A 486 17.38 -7.57 -5.74
CA LEU A 486 18.78 -7.34 -6.13
C LEU A 486 19.67 -7.01 -4.92
N ASP A 487 20.73 -7.80 -4.73
CA ASP A 487 21.66 -7.72 -3.60
C ASP A 487 23.09 -7.45 -4.09
N GLY A 488 23.54 -6.20 -3.97
CA GLY A 488 24.83 -5.75 -4.46
C GLY A 488 26.07 -6.31 -3.75
N ASN A 489 25.90 -7.09 -2.66
CA ASN A 489 26.96 -7.75 -1.91
C ASN A 489 28.00 -6.78 -1.30
N ILE A 490 27.74 -6.38 -0.05
CA ILE A 490 28.57 -5.48 0.78
C ILE A 490 30.07 -5.84 0.79
N GLY A 491 30.43 -7.13 0.62
CA GLY A 491 31.82 -7.57 0.67
C GLY A 491 32.67 -7.15 -0.54
N THR A 492 32.07 -7.04 -1.73
CA THR A 492 32.73 -6.60 -2.98
C THR A 492 31.69 -5.96 -3.90
N PRO A 493 31.21 -4.74 -3.59
CA PRO A 493 29.94 -4.27 -4.15
C PRO A 493 29.96 -3.90 -5.64
N ILE A 494 28.74 -3.79 -6.19
CA ILE A 494 28.41 -3.19 -7.49
C ILE A 494 28.36 -1.67 -7.42
N ASP A 495 28.58 -0.99 -8.55
CA ASP A 495 28.33 0.45 -8.66
C ASP A 495 26.81 0.73 -8.71
N TYR A 496 26.07 -0.03 -9.52
CA TYR A 496 24.63 0.18 -9.75
C TYR A 496 23.83 -1.13 -9.62
N GLY A 497 22.66 -1.06 -8.97
CA GLY A 497 21.71 -2.18 -9.02
C GLY A 497 21.09 -2.31 -10.41
N ILE A 498 20.44 -1.23 -10.85
CA ILE A 498 19.88 -1.07 -12.20
C ILE A 498 20.45 0.20 -12.82
N LEU A 499 21.03 0.11 -14.01
CA LEU A 499 21.46 1.25 -14.82
C LEU A 499 20.72 1.26 -16.17
N PHE A 500 19.84 2.23 -16.35
CA PHE A 500 19.13 2.49 -17.59
C PHE A 500 19.71 3.74 -18.26
N VAL A 501 20.23 3.59 -19.48
CA VAL A 501 20.72 4.70 -20.32
C VAL A 501 19.87 4.76 -21.59
N SER A 502 19.35 5.94 -21.93
CA SER A 502 18.42 6.17 -23.07
C SER A 502 17.22 5.21 -23.13
N THR A 503 16.87 4.54 -22.03
CA THR A 503 15.86 3.48 -21.96
C THR A 503 14.47 4.10 -21.82
N ALA A 504 13.47 3.54 -22.50
CA ALA A 504 12.14 4.15 -22.57
C ALA A 504 10.98 3.14 -22.48
N PHE A 505 9.81 3.64 -22.05
CA PHE A 505 8.56 2.88 -21.95
C PHE A 505 8.71 1.51 -21.27
N SER A 506 9.59 1.44 -20.27
CA SER A 506 9.90 0.23 -19.53
C SER A 506 9.36 0.30 -18.10
N VAL A 507 9.05 -0.85 -17.52
CA VAL A 507 8.49 -1.01 -16.18
C VAL A 507 9.54 -1.60 -15.24
N ILE A 508 9.65 -1.03 -14.04
CA ILE A 508 10.29 -1.65 -12.88
C ILE A 508 9.20 -1.78 -11.80
N HIS A 509 8.92 -3.00 -11.36
CA HIS A 509 7.81 -3.29 -10.47
C HIS A 509 8.23 -4.23 -9.33
N GLY A 510 7.65 -4.08 -8.13
CA GLY A 510 7.84 -4.97 -6.97
C GLY A 510 9.31 -5.24 -6.61
N THR A 511 10.21 -4.31 -6.92
CA THR A 511 11.66 -4.56 -7.03
C THR A 511 12.39 -4.02 -5.80
N THR A 512 13.21 -4.86 -5.15
CA THR A 512 14.09 -4.42 -4.06
C THR A 512 15.52 -4.27 -4.56
N VAL A 513 16.20 -3.16 -4.27
CA VAL A 513 17.60 -2.94 -4.66
C VAL A 513 18.43 -2.43 -3.48
N LYS A 514 19.55 -3.09 -3.20
CA LYS A 514 20.44 -2.74 -2.08
C LYS A 514 21.93 -2.94 -2.34
N SER A 515 22.75 -2.27 -1.54
CA SER A 515 24.21 -2.42 -1.46
C SER A 515 25.00 -2.06 -2.73
N ALA A 516 24.52 -1.07 -3.49
CA ALA A 516 25.25 -0.44 -4.60
C ALA A 516 26.08 0.79 -4.14
N THR A 517 27.29 0.98 -4.67
CA THR A 517 28.22 2.08 -4.29
C THR A 517 28.07 3.38 -5.08
N PHE A 518 27.18 3.44 -6.07
CA PHE A 518 26.75 4.69 -6.70
C PHE A 518 25.26 4.89 -6.45
N SER A 519 24.40 4.18 -7.17
CA SER A 519 22.94 4.30 -6.98
C SER A 519 22.23 2.95 -7.06
N GLY A 520 21.15 2.78 -6.30
CA GLY A 520 20.30 1.59 -6.39
C GLY A 520 19.70 1.47 -7.80
N LEU A 521 18.95 2.49 -8.21
CA LEU A 521 18.40 2.62 -9.56
C LEU A 521 18.87 3.94 -10.19
N SER A 522 19.53 3.86 -11.35
CA SER A 522 20.05 5.02 -12.07
C SER A 522 19.47 5.12 -13.47
N PHE A 523 18.94 6.29 -13.81
CA PHE A 523 18.34 6.61 -15.10
C PHE A 523 19.10 7.78 -15.72
N ASP A 524 19.73 7.55 -16.87
CA ASP A 524 20.43 8.57 -17.68
C ASP A 524 19.73 8.70 -19.03
N THR A 525 19.38 9.92 -19.45
CA THR A 525 18.67 10.21 -20.72
C THR A 525 17.38 9.36 -20.93
N SER A 526 16.86 8.76 -19.84
CA SER A 526 15.87 7.69 -19.89
C SER A 526 14.48 8.24 -19.55
N SER A 527 13.49 7.92 -20.37
CA SER A 527 12.24 8.68 -20.40
C SER A 527 10.98 7.83 -20.54
N ALA A 528 9.87 8.30 -19.98
CA ALA A 528 8.57 7.64 -20.03
C ALA A 528 8.55 6.20 -19.46
N ASN A 529 9.43 5.89 -18.50
CA ASN A 529 9.43 4.63 -17.77
C ASN A 529 8.50 4.69 -16.53
N THR A 530 8.01 3.55 -16.09
CA THR A 530 7.22 3.40 -14.86
C THR A 530 8.03 2.64 -13.81
N ILE A 531 8.07 3.16 -12.58
CA ILE A 531 8.69 2.51 -11.43
C ILE A 531 7.63 2.40 -10.33
N SER A 532 7.15 1.22 -9.98
CA SER A 532 6.10 1.02 -8.96
C SER A 532 6.49 -0.01 -7.91
N GLU A 533 5.91 0.09 -6.71
CA GLU A 533 6.13 -0.81 -5.56
C GLU A 533 7.63 -1.11 -5.27
N THR A 534 8.51 -0.14 -5.55
CA THR A 534 9.96 -0.36 -5.63
C THR A 534 10.68 0.17 -4.39
N SER A 535 11.58 -0.65 -3.84
CA SER A 535 12.32 -0.36 -2.62
C SER A 535 13.82 -0.22 -2.87
N ALA A 536 14.40 0.94 -2.52
CA ALA A 536 15.83 1.21 -2.67
C ALA A 536 16.47 1.45 -1.30
N VAL A 537 17.24 0.48 -0.79
CA VAL A 537 17.68 0.46 0.60
C VAL A 537 19.19 0.20 0.76
N SER A 538 19.89 0.95 1.62
CA SER A 538 21.32 0.72 1.90
C SER A 538 22.22 0.73 0.65
N ASN A 539 21.95 1.66 -0.28
CA ASN A 539 22.80 2.02 -1.42
C ASN A 539 23.55 3.34 -1.10
N ASN A 540 24.52 3.80 -1.91
CA ASN A 540 25.13 5.11 -1.66
C ASN A 540 24.15 6.28 -1.91
N THR A 541 23.50 6.31 -3.08
CA THR A 541 22.22 7.01 -3.32
C THR A 541 21.11 5.97 -3.57
N GLY A 542 19.87 6.25 -3.17
CA GLY A 542 18.74 5.33 -3.37
C GLY A 542 18.32 5.20 -4.83
N ILE A 543 17.82 6.31 -5.41
CA ILE A 543 17.41 6.42 -6.81
C ILE A 543 17.99 7.71 -7.39
N THR A 544 18.55 7.64 -8.60
CA THR A 544 19.08 8.78 -9.34
C THR A 544 18.39 8.90 -10.69
N LEU A 545 17.71 10.03 -10.93
CA LEU A 545 17.42 10.51 -12.28
C LEU A 545 18.52 11.51 -12.67
N GLY A 546 19.12 11.33 -13.83
CA GLY A 546 20.20 12.16 -14.35
C GLY A 546 20.01 12.52 -15.83
N ASN A 547 20.77 13.51 -16.27
CA ASN A 547 21.07 13.81 -17.68
C ASN A 547 19.82 13.77 -18.58
N PHE A 548 18.92 14.74 -18.38
CA PHE A 548 17.69 14.91 -19.16
C PHE A 548 16.67 13.74 -19.12
N SER A 549 16.78 12.82 -18.14
CA SER A 549 15.74 11.80 -17.90
C SER A 549 14.39 12.46 -17.56
N ALA A 550 13.34 12.11 -18.32
CA ALA A 550 12.10 12.90 -18.32
C ALA A 550 10.81 12.07 -18.43
N LYS A 551 9.71 12.61 -17.91
CA LYS A 551 8.35 12.02 -18.02
C LYS A 551 8.21 10.61 -17.42
N ASN A 552 9.13 10.19 -16.56
CA ASN A 552 9.03 8.93 -15.84
C ASN A 552 8.00 9.06 -14.71
N LEU A 553 7.24 8.01 -14.47
CA LEU A 553 6.26 7.90 -13.38
C LEU A 553 6.85 6.97 -12.31
N LEU A 554 6.91 7.44 -11.08
CA LEU A 554 7.42 6.71 -9.94
C LEU A 554 6.34 6.66 -8.84
N THR A 555 5.83 5.49 -8.50
CA THR A 555 4.77 5.31 -7.48
C THR A 555 5.20 4.36 -6.36
N ASP A 556 4.62 4.55 -5.17
CA ASP A 556 4.62 3.57 -4.07
C ASP A 556 6.03 3.16 -3.62
N LEU A 557 6.97 4.13 -3.65
CA LEU A 557 8.39 3.92 -3.39
C LEU A 557 8.71 3.82 -1.89
N ARG A 558 9.69 2.97 -1.56
CA ARG A 558 10.34 2.93 -0.24
C ARG A 558 11.85 3.14 -0.37
N ILE A 559 12.31 4.37 -0.13
CA ILE A 559 13.74 4.71 -0.21
C ILE A 559 14.28 4.87 1.21
N ALA A 560 15.33 4.12 1.58
CA ALA A 560 15.86 4.21 2.94
C ALA A 560 17.37 3.96 3.10
N ASN A 561 17.94 4.55 4.15
CA ASN A 561 19.28 4.26 4.64
C ASN A 561 20.39 4.44 3.58
N SER A 562 20.29 5.44 2.70
CA SER A 562 21.34 5.71 1.72
C SER A 562 22.64 6.14 2.43
N LEU A 563 23.74 5.45 2.16
CA LEU A 563 24.92 5.37 3.03
C LEU A 563 25.81 6.63 2.98
N THR A 564 25.80 7.37 1.86
CA THR A 564 26.67 8.56 1.67
C THR A 564 25.99 9.70 0.92
N GLY A 565 24.98 9.39 0.10
CA GLY A 565 24.27 10.32 -0.78
C GLY A 565 22.79 10.42 -0.42
N HIS A 566 21.97 10.64 -1.43
CA HIS A 566 20.59 11.06 -1.29
C HIS A 566 19.61 9.88 -1.30
N GLY A 567 18.38 10.11 -0.84
CA GLY A 567 17.28 9.18 -1.09
C GLY A 567 16.92 9.16 -2.57
N LEU A 568 16.19 10.19 -3.01
CA LEU A 568 15.91 10.46 -4.42
C LEU A 568 16.70 11.68 -4.90
N GLU A 569 17.47 11.49 -5.96
CA GLU A 569 18.32 12.49 -6.60
C GLU A 569 17.83 12.79 -8.02
N MET A 570 17.69 14.08 -8.36
CA MET A 570 17.34 14.57 -9.69
C MET A 570 18.32 15.65 -10.13
N VAL A 571 19.12 15.36 -11.16
CA VAL A 571 20.24 16.23 -11.58
C VAL A 571 20.37 16.38 -13.09
N SER A 572 20.87 17.52 -13.53
CA SER A 572 21.26 17.78 -14.94
C SER A 572 20.12 17.63 -15.96
N GLY A 573 19.06 18.45 -15.83
CA GLY A 573 18.04 18.60 -16.87
C GLY A 573 16.82 17.69 -16.75
N VAL A 574 16.72 16.99 -15.62
CA VAL A 574 15.64 16.04 -15.31
C VAL A 574 14.31 16.79 -15.17
N SER A 575 13.32 16.43 -15.98
CA SER A 575 12.09 17.23 -16.10
C SER A 575 10.82 16.43 -16.37
N GLN A 576 9.68 16.98 -15.94
CA GLN A 576 8.35 16.37 -16.11
C GLN A 576 8.19 14.98 -15.47
N ASN A 577 9.03 14.60 -14.50
CA ASN A 577 8.88 13.33 -13.78
C ASN A 577 7.89 13.45 -12.63
N TYR A 578 7.16 12.37 -12.34
CA TYR A 578 6.08 12.34 -11.36
C TYR A 578 6.41 11.33 -10.27
N VAL A 579 6.38 11.74 -9.00
CA VAL A 579 6.80 10.92 -7.84
C VAL A 579 5.67 10.92 -6.81
N ILE A 580 5.00 9.79 -6.64
CA ILE A 580 3.69 9.70 -5.99
C ILE A 580 3.69 8.59 -4.94
N ASN A 581 2.96 8.76 -3.83
CA ASN A 581 2.80 7.77 -2.74
C ASN A 581 4.11 7.26 -2.10
N TYR A 582 5.15 8.08 -2.04
CA TYR A 582 6.50 7.62 -1.69
C TYR A 582 6.89 7.85 -0.22
N SER A 583 7.95 7.15 0.20
CA SER A 583 8.66 7.39 1.46
C SER A 583 10.17 7.50 1.23
N SER A 584 10.85 8.42 1.92
CA SER A 584 12.30 8.61 1.83
C SER A 584 12.92 8.92 3.20
N SER A 585 13.73 8.00 3.76
CA SER A 585 14.21 8.12 5.15
C SER A 585 15.62 7.65 5.44
N ASN A 586 16.21 8.14 6.54
CA ASN A 586 17.53 7.75 7.04
C ASN A 586 18.68 7.88 6.01
N ASN A 587 18.53 8.68 4.96
CA ASN A 587 19.57 8.89 3.97
C ASN A 587 20.65 9.81 4.56
N ALA A 588 21.93 9.56 4.29
CA ALA A 588 23.04 10.35 4.84
C ALA A 588 23.04 11.81 4.33
N GLY A 589 22.67 12.00 3.06
CA GLY A 589 22.36 13.30 2.48
C GLY A 589 20.90 13.70 2.70
N SER A 590 20.34 14.43 1.74
CA SER A 590 18.92 14.81 1.75
C SER A 590 18.00 13.64 1.36
N GLY A 591 16.78 13.62 1.88
CA GLY A 591 15.77 12.62 1.49
C GLY A 591 15.28 12.79 0.04
N ILE A 592 15.10 14.03 -0.41
CA ILE A 592 14.97 14.41 -1.82
C ILE A 592 16.00 15.51 -2.12
N TYR A 593 16.68 15.41 -3.26
CA TYR A 593 17.63 16.40 -3.75
C TYR A 593 17.43 16.70 -5.24
N LEU A 594 17.14 17.96 -5.55
CA LEU A 594 17.06 18.51 -6.90
C LEU A 594 18.19 19.54 -7.08
N SER A 595 18.94 19.42 -8.17
CA SER A 595 19.92 20.45 -8.54
C SER A 595 20.16 20.57 -10.04
N ASN A 596 20.90 21.63 -10.42
CA ASN A 596 21.26 22.03 -11.78
C ASN A 596 20.15 22.78 -12.54
N SER A 597 20.57 23.72 -13.41
CA SER A 597 19.78 24.87 -13.91
C SER A 597 18.67 24.56 -14.93
N THR A 598 18.38 23.28 -15.11
CA THR A 598 17.41 22.75 -16.08
C THR A 598 16.56 21.63 -15.48
N THR A 599 16.67 21.37 -14.18
CA THR A 599 15.87 20.37 -13.45
C THR A 599 14.52 20.98 -13.06
N THR A 600 13.54 20.93 -13.98
CA THR A 600 12.27 21.68 -13.89
C THR A 600 11.03 20.84 -14.12
N ASP A 601 9.87 21.36 -13.71
CA ASP A 601 8.56 20.79 -14.03
C ASP A 601 8.30 19.37 -13.47
N ASN A 602 9.07 18.91 -12.47
CA ASN A 602 8.83 17.64 -11.78
C ASN A 602 7.75 17.82 -10.70
N ILE A 603 7.00 16.76 -10.38
CA ILE A 603 5.88 16.76 -9.43
C ILE A 603 6.09 15.69 -8.35
N PHE A 604 5.84 16.05 -7.10
CA PHE A 604 5.94 15.18 -5.93
C PHE A 604 4.64 15.21 -5.13
N VAL A 605 3.97 14.08 -4.97
CA VAL A 605 2.64 13.98 -4.33
C VAL A 605 2.62 12.91 -3.23
N ASN A 606 1.93 13.19 -2.13
CA ASN A 606 1.58 12.19 -1.10
C ASN A 606 2.81 11.47 -0.48
N GLY A 607 3.77 12.26 0.02
CA GLY A 607 5.12 11.80 0.36
C GLY A 607 5.54 12.01 1.82
N VAL A 608 6.19 11.01 2.43
CA VAL A 608 6.78 11.13 3.77
C VAL A 608 8.31 11.16 3.68
N VAL A 609 8.95 12.26 4.11
CA VAL A 609 10.40 12.46 4.01
C VAL A 609 11.00 12.80 5.37
N ALA A 610 11.57 11.80 6.04
CA ALA A 610 11.91 11.91 7.46
C ALA A 610 13.28 11.34 7.84
N ASN A 611 13.84 11.83 8.95
CA ASN A 611 15.05 11.27 9.59
C ASN A 611 16.33 11.30 8.72
N ASN A 612 16.42 12.19 7.73
CA ASN A 612 17.60 12.27 6.84
C ASN A 612 18.74 13.08 7.50
N GLY A 613 19.98 12.72 7.20
CA GLY A 613 21.22 13.28 7.76
C GLY A 613 21.62 14.66 7.23
N SER A 614 20.85 15.18 6.28
CA SER A 614 20.92 16.57 5.84
C SER A 614 19.51 17.19 5.84
N TYR A 615 19.00 17.64 4.69
CA TYR A 615 17.65 18.20 4.56
C TYR A 615 16.59 17.11 4.34
N GLY A 616 15.31 17.44 4.59
CA GLY A 616 14.20 16.62 4.09
C GLY A 616 14.14 16.69 2.56
N VAL A 617 13.68 17.83 2.05
CA VAL A 617 13.65 18.19 0.63
C VAL A 617 14.64 19.32 0.38
N SER A 618 15.48 19.20 -0.65
CA SER A 618 16.52 20.19 -0.98
C SER A 618 16.50 20.53 -2.47
N LEU A 619 16.20 21.79 -2.79
CA LEU A 619 16.27 22.37 -4.13
C LEU A 619 17.42 23.38 -4.16
N THR A 620 18.36 23.18 -5.08
CA THR A 620 19.54 24.06 -5.20
C THR A 620 19.90 24.35 -6.66
N VAL A 621 20.71 25.38 -6.89
CA VAL A 621 21.36 25.66 -8.20
C VAL A 621 20.35 25.69 -9.36
N THR A 622 19.33 26.56 -9.26
CA THR A 622 18.30 26.79 -10.29
C THR A 622 17.47 25.57 -10.73
N ALA A 623 17.19 24.64 -9.81
CA ALA A 623 16.11 23.66 -9.94
C ALA A 623 14.74 24.34 -9.77
N ASP A 624 14.26 24.97 -10.84
CA ASP A 624 13.10 25.87 -10.85
C ASP A 624 11.78 25.16 -11.26
N LYS A 625 10.62 25.73 -10.91
CA LYS A 625 9.27 25.28 -11.33
C LYS A 625 8.83 23.87 -10.88
N ASN A 626 9.47 23.26 -9.89
CA ASN A 626 9.07 21.96 -9.37
C ASN A 626 7.88 22.10 -8.40
N ASN A 627 7.04 21.06 -8.31
CA ASN A 627 5.76 21.08 -7.60
C ASN A 627 5.72 20.00 -6.51
N PHE A 628 5.31 20.35 -5.30
CA PHE A 628 5.26 19.49 -4.12
C PHE A 628 3.89 19.63 -3.44
N GLN A 629 3.09 18.56 -3.42
CA GLN A 629 1.75 18.55 -2.83
C GLN A 629 1.60 17.42 -1.80
N GLN A 630 1.04 17.71 -0.62
CA GLN A 630 0.75 16.70 0.42
C GLN A 630 2.01 15.95 0.88
N LEU A 631 2.95 16.71 1.46
CA LEU A 631 4.18 16.17 2.04
C LEU A 631 4.15 16.28 3.56
N THR A 632 4.54 15.20 4.22
CA THR A 632 4.94 15.20 5.64
C THR A 632 6.45 15.11 5.72
N THR A 633 7.08 16.10 6.36
CA THR A 633 8.54 16.18 6.51
C THR A 633 8.89 16.29 7.99
N ALA A 634 9.81 15.45 8.47
CA ALA A 634 10.00 15.28 9.90
C ALA A 634 11.43 14.87 10.32
N ASN A 635 11.93 15.39 11.45
CA ASN A 635 13.15 14.91 12.11
C ASN A 635 14.41 14.91 11.20
N ASN A 636 14.49 15.78 10.19
CA ASN A 636 15.68 15.89 9.33
C ASN A 636 16.77 16.73 10.02
N PHE A 637 18.05 16.44 9.76
CA PHE A 637 19.18 17.01 10.53
C PHE A 637 19.36 18.53 10.38
N TYR A 638 19.07 19.07 9.19
CA TYR A 638 19.00 20.50 8.95
C TYR A 638 17.54 20.93 8.76
N ASP A 639 17.21 21.62 7.66
CA ASP A 639 15.85 22.05 7.36
C ASP A 639 15.01 20.89 6.78
N ASN A 640 13.71 20.91 7.08
CA ASN A 640 12.77 19.99 6.43
C ASN A 640 12.56 20.32 4.94
N PHE A 641 12.54 21.61 4.58
CA PHE A 641 12.63 22.10 3.21
C PHE A 641 13.73 23.16 3.07
N TYR A 642 14.63 22.99 2.12
CA TYR A 642 15.68 23.95 1.76
C TYR A 642 15.58 24.31 0.26
N ILE A 643 15.39 25.60 -0.05
CA ILE A 643 15.10 26.10 -1.41
C ILE A 643 16.06 27.26 -1.70
N SER A 644 17.20 26.98 -2.33
CA SER A 644 18.35 27.90 -2.36
C SER A 644 18.86 28.20 -3.76
N GLY A 645 18.67 29.46 -4.20
CA GLY A 645 18.96 29.90 -5.56
C GLY A 645 18.05 29.24 -6.60
N THR A 646 16.77 29.04 -6.27
CA THR A 646 15.77 28.39 -7.15
C THR A 646 14.43 29.12 -7.14
N ASN A 647 13.73 29.13 -8.27
CA ASN A 647 12.60 30.02 -8.51
C ASN A 647 11.32 29.31 -8.93
N SER A 648 10.19 29.96 -8.71
CA SER A 648 8.86 29.56 -9.22
C SER A 648 8.40 28.15 -8.81
N ASN A 649 9.00 27.55 -7.78
CA ASN A 649 8.55 26.26 -7.25
C ASN A 649 7.20 26.42 -6.52
N THR A 650 6.40 25.36 -6.47
CA THR A 650 5.06 25.36 -5.89
C THR A 650 4.97 24.32 -4.78
N LEU A 651 4.61 24.76 -3.56
CA LEU A 651 4.49 23.94 -2.35
C LEU A 651 3.05 24.05 -1.82
N VAL A 652 2.38 22.91 -1.64
CA VAL A 652 0.95 22.84 -1.31
C VAL A 652 0.69 21.78 -0.24
N ASN A 653 -0.05 22.13 0.82
CA ASN A 653 -0.42 21.20 1.90
C ASN A 653 0.80 20.49 2.51
N ILE A 654 1.64 21.26 3.20
CA ILE A 654 2.93 20.80 3.73
C ILE A 654 2.88 20.74 5.26
N LEU A 655 3.23 19.59 5.83
CA LEU A 655 3.49 19.40 7.26
C LEU A 655 5.00 19.29 7.49
N SER A 656 5.54 20.10 8.41
CA SER A 656 6.99 20.21 8.66
C SER A 656 7.30 20.25 10.16
N MET A 657 7.82 19.14 10.69
CA MET A 657 7.99 18.94 12.14
C MET A 657 9.44 18.61 12.53
N ASN A 658 9.85 19.01 13.74
CA ASN A 658 11.07 18.49 14.39
C ASN A 658 12.40 18.69 13.63
N ALA A 659 12.50 19.66 12.71
CA ALA A 659 13.74 19.92 11.98
C ALA A 659 14.89 20.30 12.93
N GLY A 660 16.11 19.85 12.61
CA GLY A 660 17.33 20.29 13.30
C GLY A 660 17.76 21.72 12.98
N ASN A 661 17.10 22.37 12.00
CA ASN A 661 17.08 23.82 11.82
C ASN A 661 15.64 24.33 11.59
N ALA A 662 15.28 24.81 10.40
CA ALA A 662 13.99 25.46 10.13
C ALA A 662 12.97 24.52 9.46
N GLY A 663 11.68 24.84 9.62
CA GLY A 663 10.59 24.12 8.97
C GLY A 663 10.56 24.29 7.45
N LEU A 664 10.78 25.52 6.96
CA LEU A 664 10.87 25.88 5.55
C LEU A 664 11.90 27.01 5.37
N ASN A 665 12.95 26.78 4.60
CA ASN A 665 14.07 27.70 4.40
C ASN A 665 14.22 28.08 2.92
N ILE A 666 13.97 29.35 2.57
CA ILE A 666 13.96 29.87 1.19
C ILE A 666 15.01 30.99 1.07
N GLN A 667 16.10 30.74 0.32
CA GLN A 667 17.28 31.61 0.26
C GLN A 667 17.65 32.01 -1.17
N SER A 668 17.82 33.30 -1.46
CA SER A 668 18.13 33.82 -2.80
C SER A 668 17.18 33.32 -3.91
N SER A 669 15.95 33.01 -3.52
CA SER A 669 14.96 32.23 -4.27
C SER A 669 13.68 33.06 -4.45
N SER A 670 13.15 33.11 -5.67
CA SER A 670 12.11 34.09 -6.03
C SER A 670 10.90 33.50 -6.76
N GLY A 671 9.75 34.16 -6.66
CA GLY A 671 8.52 33.76 -7.37
C GLY A 671 7.86 32.46 -6.91
N ASN A 672 8.35 31.84 -5.83
CA ASN A 672 7.83 30.56 -5.34
C ASN A 672 6.43 30.74 -4.72
N ARG A 673 5.55 29.75 -4.92
CA ARG A 673 4.17 29.71 -4.41
C ARG A 673 4.08 28.73 -3.26
N VAL A 674 3.54 29.17 -2.12
CA VAL A 674 3.48 28.38 -0.90
C VAL A 674 2.07 28.46 -0.31
N ALA A 675 1.37 27.33 -0.20
CA ALA A 675 -0.03 27.29 0.21
C ALA A 675 -0.28 26.22 1.28
N HIS A 676 -1.00 26.58 2.34
CA HIS A 676 -1.44 25.66 3.40
C HIS A 676 -0.26 24.91 4.06
N VAL A 677 0.57 25.64 4.80
CA VAL A 677 1.78 25.10 5.46
C VAL A 677 1.62 25.11 6.97
N PHE A 678 2.00 23.99 7.59
CA PHE A 678 2.03 23.79 9.03
C PHE A 678 3.47 23.43 9.44
N ALA A 679 4.11 24.27 10.25
CA ALA A 679 5.49 24.05 10.71
C ALA A 679 5.59 24.12 12.25
N GLU A 680 6.11 23.05 12.87
CA GLU A 680 6.10 22.88 14.33
C GLU A 680 7.39 22.27 14.91
N ASN A 681 7.74 22.72 16.13
CA ASN A 681 8.83 22.16 16.93
C ASN A 681 10.19 22.11 16.21
N ASN A 682 10.43 23.01 15.26
CA ASN A 682 11.70 23.12 14.55
C ASN A 682 12.73 23.87 15.42
N PHE A 683 14.03 23.58 15.26
CA PHE A 683 15.12 24.13 16.08
C PHE A 683 15.45 25.62 15.82
N SER A 684 14.89 26.23 14.78
CA SER A 684 14.95 27.68 14.61
C SER A 684 13.58 28.25 14.26
N ASN A 685 13.33 28.53 12.98
CA ASN A 685 12.12 29.21 12.53
C ASN A 685 11.12 28.21 11.93
N GLY A 686 9.83 28.57 11.98
CA GLY A 686 8.82 27.89 11.16
C GLY A 686 9.05 28.16 9.67
N VAL A 687 9.29 29.44 9.33
CA VAL A 687 9.77 29.86 8.00
C VAL A 687 11.00 30.76 8.12
N PHE A 688 12.01 30.53 7.28
CA PHE A 688 13.19 31.37 7.11
C PHE A 688 13.24 31.88 5.66
N LEU A 689 13.29 33.19 5.46
CA LEU A 689 13.43 33.84 4.17
C LEU A 689 14.68 34.73 4.15
N SER A 690 15.59 34.53 3.20
CA SER A 690 16.76 35.39 3.03
C SER A 690 17.01 35.77 1.57
N SER A 691 17.17 37.07 1.28
CA SER A 691 17.38 37.61 -0.08
C SER A 691 16.34 37.15 -1.12
N ALA A 692 15.14 36.79 -0.65
CA ALA A 692 14.06 36.19 -1.41
C ALA A 692 13.09 37.27 -1.93
N ASN A 693 12.46 37.07 -3.09
CA ASN A 693 11.61 38.10 -3.72
C ASN A 693 10.39 37.51 -4.43
N ALA A 694 9.29 38.25 -4.49
CA ALA A 694 8.04 37.89 -5.18
C ALA A 694 7.46 36.50 -4.83
N ASN A 695 7.82 35.91 -3.70
CA ASN A 695 7.19 34.68 -3.23
C ASN A 695 5.79 35.00 -2.67
N ILE A 696 4.88 34.06 -2.78
CA ILE A 696 3.45 34.25 -2.49
C ILE A 696 2.99 33.18 -1.51
N PHE A 697 2.48 33.60 -0.36
CA PHE A 697 1.95 32.72 0.69
C PHE A 697 0.42 32.81 0.73
N THR A 698 -0.30 31.68 0.58
CA THR A 698 -1.77 31.62 0.59
C THR A 698 -2.33 30.54 1.54
N GLU A 699 -3.66 30.53 1.70
CA GLU A 699 -4.39 29.59 2.56
C GLU A 699 -3.98 29.69 4.05
N THR A 700 -3.50 28.62 4.67
CA THR A 700 -3.10 28.60 6.09
C THR A 700 -1.59 28.68 6.21
N LEU A 701 -1.10 29.45 7.19
CA LEU A 701 0.30 29.45 7.61
C LEU A 701 0.34 29.22 9.13
N ALA A 702 0.36 27.96 9.54
CA ALA A 702 0.34 27.56 10.95
C ALA A 702 1.76 27.33 11.49
N LEU A 703 2.16 28.07 12.51
CA LEU A 703 3.54 28.12 13.00
C LEU A 703 3.55 28.05 14.54
N TYR A 704 3.95 26.90 15.10
CA TYR A 704 3.85 26.62 16.53
C TYR A 704 5.14 26.04 17.12
N ASN A 705 5.48 26.40 18.36
CA ASN A 705 6.64 25.87 19.11
C ASN A 705 8.02 25.84 18.38
N ASN A 706 8.21 26.68 17.36
CA ASN A 706 9.49 26.85 16.67
C ASN A 706 10.38 27.78 17.50
N ASP A 707 11.52 27.30 17.98
CA ASP A 707 12.30 28.01 19.01
C ASP A 707 13.79 28.11 18.64
N SER A 708 14.24 29.34 18.38
CA SER A 708 15.63 29.69 18.06
C SER A 708 16.55 29.80 19.29
N GLY A 709 16.37 28.90 20.27
CA GLY A 709 17.21 28.82 21.47
C GLY A 709 16.76 29.72 22.63
N GLY A 710 15.46 29.70 22.95
CA GLY A 710 14.84 30.54 23.97
C GLY A 710 14.18 31.82 23.42
N SER A 711 13.99 31.90 22.10
CA SER A 711 13.33 33.01 21.42
C SER A 711 12.45 32.47 20.29
N PHE A 712 11.13 32.61 20.46
CA PHE A 712 10.14 32.27 19.46
C PHE A 712 10.17 33.31 18.32
N ASP A 713 10.79 32.95 17.20
CA ASP A 713 10.70 33.69 15.94
C ASP A 713 10.03 32.78 14.88
N PRO A 714 8.72 32.94 14.63
CA PRO A 714 8.01 32.08 13.70
C PRO A 714 8.45 32.31 12.24
N CYS A 715 8.89 33.54 11.90
CA CYS A 715 9.25 33.95 10.54
C CYS A 715 10.47 34.88 10.51
N TYR A 716 11.66 34.31 10.37
CA TYR A 716 12.84 35.11 10.08
C TYR A 716 12.79 35.60 8.63
N VAL A 717 12.88 36.91 8.40
CA VAL A 717 12.93 37.50 7.05
C VAL A 717 14.05 38.55 6.97
N ALA A 718 15.03 38.34 6.09
CA ALA A 718 16.18 39.23 5.94
C ALA A 718 16.52 39.52 4.46
N GLY A 719 16.48 40.80 4.07
CA GLY A 719 16.76 41.22 2.70
C GLY A 719 15.67 40.80 1.71
N GLY A 720 15.96 41.02 0.42
CA GLY A 720 14.93 41.06 -0.63
C GLY A 720 14.10 42.35 -0.58
N THR A 721 13.27 42.57 -1.59
CA THR A 721 12.34 43.72 -1.66
C THR A 721 10.88 43.30 -1.46
N THR A 722 10.55 42.05 -1.78
CA THR A 722 9.21 41.47 -1.70
C THR A 722 9.21 40.01 -1.23
N PRO A 723 9.91 39.64 -0.13
CA PRO A 723 10.10 38.25 0.29
C PRO A 723 8.84 37.39 0.45
N GLY A 724 7.68 37.98 0.73
CA GLY A 724 6.38 37.29 0.79
C GLY A 724 5.76 37.22 2.19
N LEU A 725 6.59 37.38 3.23
CA LEU A 725 6.21 37.46 4.65
C LEU A 725 6.98 38.61 5.31
N ILE A 726 6.46 39.14 6.42
CA ILE A 726 7.06 40.20 7.24
C ILE A 726 7.93 39.59 8.36
N SER A 727 9.08 40.20 8.65
CA SER A 727 10.08 39.68 9.59
C SER A 727 9.58 39.67 11.04
N SER A 728 9.87 38.60 11.80
CA SER A 728 9.44 38.31 13.18
C SER A 728 7.93 38.14 13.42
N THR A 729 7.08 38.77 12.60
CA THR A 729 5.61 38.75 12.75
C THR A 729 4.90 37.89 11.71
N CYS A 730 5.56 37.46 10.64
CA CYS A 730 4.97 36.85 9.42
C CYS A 730 4.01 37.78 8.63
N THR A 731 3.12 38.50 9.32
CA THR A 731 2.10 39.43 8.79
C THR A 731 2.31 40.84 9.36
N ASP A 732 1.45 41.82 9.03
CA ASP A 732 1.53 43.18 9.57
C ASP A 732 1.48 43.27 11.11
N SER A 733 0.84 42.29 11.76
CA SER A 733 0.52 42.34 13.20
C SER A 733 1.06 41.18 14.02
N GLY A 734 1.40 40.04 13.40
CA GLY A 734 1.77 38.81 14.12
C GLY A 734 0.66 38.18 14.96
N ALA A 735 -0.57 38.71 14.89
CA ALA A 735 -1.71 38.17 15.59
C ALA A 735 -2.23 36.89 14.91
N ASP A 736 -2.74 35.95 15.70
CA ASP A 736 -3.45 34.77 15.21
C ASP A 736 -4.68 35.19 14.38
N ASN A 737 -4.86 34.55 13.22
CA ASN A 737 -5.84 34.88 12.18
C ASN A 737 -5.58 36.19 11.41
N SER A 738 -4.39 36.80 11.54
CA SER A 738 -3.96 37.90 10.67
C SER A 738 -3.65 37.40 9.26
N SER A 739 -4.01 38.19 8.24
CA SER A 739 -3.82 37.85 6.81
C SER A 739 -3.42 39.05 5.94
N THR A 740 -2.81 40.07 6.54
CA THR A 740 -2.42 41.31 5.86
C THR A 740 -0.90 41.48 5.77
N TYR A 741 -0.44 42.05 4.65
CA TYR A 741 0.96 42.07 4.22
C TYR A 741 1.35 43.43 3.60
N THR A 742 1.14 44.54 4.31
CA THR A 742 1.46 45.88 3.81
C THR A 742 2.96 46.12 3.61
N GLY A 743 3.32 47.01 2.68
CA GLY A 743 4.70 47.45 2.40
C GLY A 743 5.61 46.41 1.71
N ASN A 744 5.32 45.12 1.85
CA ASN A 744 6.17 44.00 1.44
C ASN A 744 5.66 43.36 0.14
N SER A 745 5.49 44.17 -0.91
CA SER A 745 4.49 43.97 -1.97
C SER A 745 4.54 42.60 -2.66
N SER A 746 3.71 41.69 -2.16
CA SER A 746 3.54 40.31 -2.57
C SER A 746 2.05 40.00 -2.56
N SER A 747 1.60 39.09 -3.43
CA SER A 747 0.19 38.69 -3.49
C SER A 747 -0.21 37.71 -2.36
N SER A 748 0.49 37.76 -1.23
CA SER A 748 0.26 36.89 -0.08
C SER A 748 -1.11 37.19 0.56
N THR A 749 -1.84 36.13 0.86
CA THR A 749 -3.17 36.15 1.49
C THR A 749 -3.31 35.09 2.58
N ALA A 750 -2.21 34.41 2.95
CA ALA A 750 -2.22 33.38 3.97
C ALA A 750 -2.74 33.93 5.31
N THR A 751 -3.52 33.12 6.00
CA THR A 751 -3.98 33.37 7.35
C THR A 751 -2.98 32.75 8.32
N LEU A 752 -2.22 33.60 9.01
CA LEU A 752 -1.27 33.22 10.05
C LEU A 752 -2.03 32.55 11.20
N ARG A 753 -1.58 31.36 11.62
CA ARG A 753 -2.08 30.67 12.80
C ARG A 753 -0.95 30.37 13.77
N THR A 754 -1.00 30.98 14.95
CA THR A 754 -0.03 30.80 16.05
C THR A 754 -0.69 30.26 17.32
N SER A 755 -2.03 30.16 17.35
CA SER A 755 -2.80 29.55 18.44
C SER A 755 -2.99 28.02 18.33
N LEU A 756 -2.61 27.42 17.20
CA LEU A 756 -2.79 25.99 16.93
C LEU A 756 -1.61 25.20 17.48
N ASP A 757 -1.83 24.47 18.57
CA ASP A 757 -0.97 23.38 19.06
C ASP A 757 -1.31 22.10 18.29
N PHE A 758 -0.33 21.44 17.68
CA PHE A 758 -0.52 20.17 16.96
C PHE A 758 0.54 19.10 17.34
N LEU A 759 1.22 19.26 18.48
CA LEU A 759 2.23 18.32 19.01
C LEU A 759 1.68 16.91 19.28
N ASN A 760 0.35 16.78 19.34
CA ASN A 760 -0.41 15.55 19.60
C ASN A 760 -1.30 15.14 18.40
N SER A 761 -1.15 15.78 17.23
CA SER A 761 -2.04 15.57 16.08
C SER A 761 -1.64 14.37 15.21
N ILE A 762 -0.37 13.93 15.25
CA ILE A 762 0.05 12.64 14.68
C ILE A 762 -0.20 11.49 15.67
N TYR A 763 -0.24 10.25 15.17
CA TYR A 763 -0.33 9.04 15.97
C TYR A 763 0.88 8.88 16.92
N GLY A 764 2.07 9.22 16.45
CA GLY A 764 3.26 9.32 17.30
C GLY A 764 4.03 8.00 17.44
N GLU A 765 4.30 7.59 18.68
CA GLU A 765 5.14 6.43 18.98
C GLU A 765 4.47 5.09 18.64
N ALA A 766 4.96 4.39 17.61
CA ALA A 766 4.54 3.01 17.35
C ALA A 766 5.31 2.04 18.28
N SER A 767 4.74 1.74 19.45
CA SER A 767 5.31 0.77 20.42
C SER A 767 5.37 -0.68 19.93
N THR A 768 4.68 -0.99 18.83
CA THR A 768 4.74 -2.27 18.11
C THR A 768 4.59 -2.03 16.62
N ASP A 769 5.37 -2.74 15.80
CA ASP A 769 5.11 -2.92 14.37
C ASP A 769 5.11 -4.43 14.04
N GLY A 770 4.12 -4.90 13.29
CA GLY A 770 3.90 -6.30 12.96
C GLY A 770 4.75 -6.85 11.82
N VAL A 771 5.41 -5.99 11.04
CA VAL A 771 6.27 -6.40 9.91
C VAL A 771 7.75 -6.08 10.16
N ASN A 772 8.06 -4.94 10.78
CA ASN A 772 9.46 -4.54 10.99
C ASN A 772 10.20 -5.50 11.93
N SER A 773 11.32 -6.03 11.45
CA SER A 773 12.09 -7.07 12.13
C SER A 773 13.21 -6.57 13.06
N SER A 774 13.40 -5.24 13.19
CA SER A 774 14.55 -4.63 13.87
C SER A 774 14.26 -3.96 15.23
N HIS A 775 13.01 -4.01 15.72
CA HIS A 775 12.61 -3.45 17.02
C HIS A 775 12.31 -4.56 18.05
N SER A 776 12.18 -4.17 19.33
CA SER A 776 11.66 -5.03 20.41
C SER A 776 10.48 -4.43 21.19
N ALA A 777 10.29 -3.11 21.11
CA ALA A 777 9.18 -2.36 21.67
C ALA A 777 9.01 -1.03 20.90
N GLY A 778 9.03 -1.09 19.56
CA GLY A 778 9.04 0.09 18.69
C GLY A 778 10.38 0.82 18.62
N THR A 779 11.38 0.42 19.43
CA THR A 779 12.72 1.03 19.48
C THR A 779 13.84 0.07 19.13
N SER A 780 14.96 0.64 18.71
CA SER A 780 16.23 -0.06 18.45
C SER A 780 17.40 0.93 18.51
N VAL A 781 18.62 0.47 18.78
CA VAL A 781 19.82 1.33 18.64
C VAL A 781 20.15 1.46 17.15
N PHE A 782 20.43 2.67 16.66
CA PHE A 782 20.68 2.96 15.24
C PHE A 782 21.54 1.91 14.52
N ALA A 783 22.71 1.57 15.10
CA ALA A 783 23.66 0.61 14.52
C ALA A 783 23.21 -0.87 14.56
N SER A 784 22.04 -1.17 15.13
CA SER A 784 21.42 -2.51 15.19
C SER A 784 20.22 -2.66 14.24
N ILE A 785 19.79 -1.58 13.56
CA ILE A 785 18.67 -1.63 12.62
C ILE A 785 19.14 -2.23 11.30
N LEU A 786 18.57 -3.37 10.95
CA LEU A 786 18.78 -4.07 9.68
C LEU A 786 17.62 -3.86 8.70
N ASP A 787 16.45 -3.50 9.23
CA ASP A 787 15.18 -3.39 8.53
C ASP A 787 14.68 -1.94 8.53
N TRP A 788 14.90 -1.29 7.39
CA TRP A 788 14.68 0.14 7.19
C TRP A 788 13.44 0.45 6.33
N ILE A 789 12.72 -0.58 5.86
CA ILE A 789 11.64 -0.41 4.86
C ILE A 789 10.39 -1.25 5.13
N GLN A 790 10.46 -2.34 5.89
CA GLN A 790 9.27 -3.14 6.21
C GLN A 790 8.60 -2.56 7.45
N PHE A 791 7.31 -2.22 7.33
CA PHE A 791 6.46 -1.65 8.38
C PHE A 791 4.99 -2.01 8.10
N ASP A 792 4.11 -1.96 9.10
CA ASP A 792 2.66 -2.22 8.94
C ASP A 792 1.98 -1.27 7.92
N ASN A 793 2.50 -0.05 7.73
CA ASN A 793 2.01 0.92 6.75
C ASN A 793 3.14 1.86 6.27
N ARG A 794 2.97 2.55 5.13
CA ARG A 794 4.02 3.41 4.53
C ARG A 794 4.24 4.77 5.21
N PHE A 795 3.42 5.12 6.20
CA PHE A 795 3.58 6.32 7.02
C PHE A 795 4.40 6.04 8.30
N ARG A 796 4.83 4.78 8.52
CA ARG A 796 5.77 4.42 9.57
C ARG A 796 7.20 4.43 9.08
N LEU A 797 8.08 5.09 9.84
CA LEU A 797 9.51 5.22 9.54
C LEU A 797 10.32 5.26 10.83
N TRP A 798 11.62 4.96 10.74
CA TRP A 798 12.55 5.21 11.83
C TRP A 798 12.80 6.71 12.00
N GLY A 799 12.69 7.20 13.24
CA GLY A 799 13.01 8.55 13.68
C GLY A 799 13.80 8.54 14.99
N ARG A 800 14.16 9.72 15.50
CA ARG A 800 14.86 9.87 16.79
C ARG A 800 13.96 9.48 17.97
N ASP A 801 14.50 8.74 18.93
CA ASP A 801 13.84 8.46 20.22
C ASP A 801 14.16 9.57 21.25
N GLY A 802 13.26 9.80 22.21
CA GLY A 802 13.33 10.95 23.13
C GLY A 802 12.89 10.65 24.56
N THR A 803 12.54 11.69 25.31
CA THR A 803 12.22 11.60 26.75
C THR A 803 10.74 11.79 27.12
N ALA A 804 9.89 12.07 26.14
CA ALA A 804 8.46 12.29 26.31
C ALA A 804 7.67 11.51 25.24
N SER A 805 6.46 11.04 25.54
CA SER A 805 5.62 10.28 24.60
C SER A 805 4.92 11.15 23.54
N VAL A 806 5.43 12.36 23.30
CA VAL A 806 4.89 13.43 22.45
C VAL A 806 6.07 14.22 21.87
N PHE A 807 5.88 14.92 20.75
CA PHE A 807 6.99 15.69 20.17
C PHE A 807 7.44 16.83 21.09
N ASP A 808 8.76 16.90 21.28
CA ASP A 808 9.45 17.89 22.11
C ASP A 808 10.85 18.20 21.53
N ALA A 809 11.64 19.03 22.20
CA ALA A 809 12.98 19.37 21.74
C ALA A 809 13.98 18.18 21.71
N SER A 810 13.72 17.08 22.43
CA SER A 810 14.58 15.88 22.43
C SER A 810 14.49 15.08 21.13
N HIS A 811 13.35 15.17 20.44
CA HIS A 811 13.06 14.47 19.18
C HIS A 811 13.60 15.19 17.93
N ARG A 812 14.05 16.45 18.04
CA ARG A 812 14.53 17.25 16.90
C ARG A 812 15.75 16.61 16.22
N ALA A 813 15.89 16.82 14.90
CA ALA A 813 16.91 16.19 14.06
C ALA A 813 16.84 14.65 14.02
N ASN A 814 17.74 14.02 13.25
CA ASN A 814 17.66 12.60 12.94
C ASN A 814 18.23 11.69 14.05
N CYS A 815 17.80 10.43 14.03
CA CYS A 815 18.51 9.34 14.68
C CYS A 815 19.78 9.00 13.89
N ALA A 816 20.93 8.97 14.58
CA ALA A 816 22.22 8.62 13.98
C ALA A 816 23.18 8.01 15.01
N GLY A 817 24.16 7.24 14.53
CA GLY A 817 25.32 6.82 15.30
C GLY A 817 24.98 5.91 16.49
N GLY A 818 25.09 6.45 17.71
CA GLY A 818 24.82 5.73 18.97
C GLY A 818 23.43 5.96 19.56
N ASN A 819 22.57 6.74 18.90
CA ASN A 819 21.23 7.06 19.41
C ASN A 819 20.31 5.83 19.37
N THR A 820 19.36 5.79 20.30
CA THR A 820 18.14 4.99 20.12
C THR A 820 17.26 5.66 19.07
N CYS A 821 16.71 4.87 18.16
CA CYS A 821 15.69 5.26 17.21
C CYS A 821 14.36 4.62 17.61
N ARG A 822 13.27 5.23 17.14
CA ARG A 822 11.90 4.76 17.33
C ARG A 822 11.16 4.69 15.99
N ILE A 823 10.24 3.75 15.86
CA ILE A 823 9.26 3.73 14.77
C ILE A 823 8.20 4.80 15.08
N TRP A 824 8.17 5.84 14.24
CA TRP A 824 7.17 6.91 14.30
C TRP A 824 6.09 6.66 13.26
N ASP A 825 4.83 6.75 13.65
CA ASP A 825 3.66 6.63 12.77
C ASP A 825 3.13 8.05 12.45
N PHE A 826 3.34 8.48 11.21
CA PHE A 826 2.97 9.81 10.72
C PHE A 826 1.52 9.91 10.21
N ARG A 827 0.68 8.90 10.45
CA ARG A 827 -0.78 9.03 10.32
C ARG A 827 -1.30 9.98 11.40
N LEU A 828 -2.49 10.55 11.20
CA LEU A 828 -3.08 11.49 12.17
C LEU A 828 -3.87 10.77 13.26
N ALA A 829 -3.87 11.30 14.48
CA ALA A 829 -4.52 10.66 15.63
C ALA A 829 -6.06 10.66 15.51
N VAL A 830 -6.72 9.59 15.96
CA VAL A 830 -8.19 9.47 15.98
C VAL A 830 -8.86 10.52 16.89
N GLY A 831 -8.10 11.13 17.80
CA GLY A 831 -8.55 12.27 18.62
C GLY A 831 -8.32 13.66 18.01
N ASP A 832 -7.55 13.78 16.91
CA ASP A 832 -7.11 15.08 16.41
C ASP A 832 -8.25 15.92 15.79
N GLY A 833 -8.17 17.23 15.98
CA GLY A 833 -9.06 18.24 15.41
C GLY A 833 -8.34 19.47 14.84
N VAL A 834 -7.02 19.40 14.62
CA VAL A 834 -6.22 20.51 14.08
C VAL A 834 -5.69 20.21 12.67
N LEU A 835 -5.16 19.01 12.44
CA LEU A 835 -4.62 18.57 11.14
C LEU A 835 -5.59 17.66 10.39
N ARG A 836 -6.37 16.83 11.10
CA ARG A 836 -7.28 15.82 10.56
C ARG A 836 -8.65 16.40 10.27
N ASN A 837 -9.16 16.18 9.06
CA ASN A 837 -10.38 16.83 8.55
C ASN A 837 -10.34 18.37 8.69
N SER A 838 -9.16 18.99 8.72
CA SER A 838 -8.97 20.44 8.84
C SER A 838 -9.60 21.20 7.68
N ASN A 839 -9.68 20.56 6.52
CA ASN A 839 -10.36 21.07 5.32
C ASN A 839 -11.85 20.67 5.27
N GLY A 840 -12.33 19.86 6.22
CA GLY A 840 -13.66 19.26 6.26
C GLY A 840 -13.63 17.75 6.00
N ALA A 841 -14.61 17.02 6.54
CA ALA A 841 -14.72 15.57 6.38
C ALA A 841 -15.39 15.15 5.06
N PHE A 842 -14.96 14.05 4.46
CA PHE A 842 -15.64 13.45 3.31
C PHE A 842 -17.02 12.89 3.69
N SER A 843 -17.95 12.82 2.73
CA SER A 843 -19.24 12.14 2.89
C SER A 843 -19.79 11.73 1.52
N GLN A 844 -20.01 10.42 1.36
CA GLN A 844 -20.49 9.82 0.11
C GLN A 844 -21.96 10.17 -0.16
N GLY A 845 -22.30 10.50 -1.41
CA GLY A 845 -23.67 10.81 -1.84
C GLY A 845 -24.23 12.17 -1.40
N THR A 846 -23.46 12.96 -0.63
CA THR A 846 -23.81 14.35 -0.29
C THR A 846 -23.00 15.33 -1.14
N SER A 847 -23.28 16.64 -1.07
CA SER A 847 -22.37 17.67 -1.59
C SER A 847 -20.97 17.52 -1.00
N CYS A 848 -19.94 17.73 -1.82
CA CYS A 848 -18.55 17.76 -1.34
C CYS A 848 -18.31 18.95 -0.38
N PRO A 849 -17.31 18.86 0.53
CA PRO A 849 -16.89 19.98 1.36
C PRO A 849 -16.52 21.22 0.53
N ALA A 850 -16.71 22.42 1.09
CA ALA A 850 -16.46 23.67 0.37
C ALA A 850 -14.99 23.85 -0.08
N THR A 851 -14.04 23.21 0.61
CA THR A 851 -12.61 23.15 0.25
C THR A 851 -12.33 22.28 -0.98
N ALA A 852 -13.21 21.32 -1.28
CA ALA A 852 -13.17 20.45 -2.45
C ALA A 852 -13.87 21.07 -3.68
N SER A 853 -14.28 22.35 -3.63
CA SER A 853 -14.88 23.03 -4.78
C SER A 853 -13.84 23.26 -5.89
N GLY A 854 -14.29 23.18 -7.14
CA GLY A 854 -13.59 23.63 -8.34
C GLY A 854 -13.11 25.08 -8.33
N SER A 855 -13.53 25.90 -7.36
CA SER A 855 -13.02 27.26 -7.13
C SER A 855 -11.84 27.32 -6.14
N ARG A 856 -11.48 26.21 -5.49
CA ARG A 856 -10.37 26.09 -4.51
C ARG A 856 -9.11 25.54 -5.18
N THR A 857 -8.72 26.23 -6.25
CA THR A 857 -7.60 25.85 -7.11
C THR A 857 -6.32 26.59 -6.79
N THR A 858 -5.19 25.98 -7.12
CA THR A 858 -3.92 26.66 -7.33
C THR A 858 -3.47 26.48 -8.78
N THR A 859 -2.58 27.36 -9.25
CA THR A 859 -1.92 27.24 -10.54
C THR A 859 -0.42 27.19 -10.29
N ASP A 860 0.24 26.13 -10.74
CA ASP A 860 1.70 26.03 -10.64
C ASP A 860 2.40 26.94 -11.66
N SER A 861 3.72 26.92 -11.67
CA SER A 861 4.52 27.73 -12.59
C SER A 861 5.32 26.87 -13.58
N GLN A 862 4.81 25.66 -13.88
CA GLN A 862 5.44 24.77 -14.87
C GLN A 862 5.52 25.40 -16.26
N SER A 863 6.43 24.89 -17.09
CA SER A 863 6.59 25.29 -18.49
C SER A 863 5.30 25.12 -19.32
N THR A 864 4.42 24.21 -18.90
CA THR A 864 2.99 24.22 -19.23
C THR A 864 2.24 24.27 -17.91
N SER A 865 1.84 25.47 -17.46
CA SER A 865 1.26 25.69 -16.13
C SER A 865 -0.08 24.98 -15.94
N LYS A 866 -0.19 24.16 -14.90
CA LYS A 866 -1.40 23.38 -14.57
C LYS A 866 -2.25 24.09 -13.54
N THR A 867 -3.58 23.92 -13.60
CA THR A 867 -4.51 24.48 -12.61
C THR A 867 -5.37 23.38 -12.03
N TYR A 868 -5.15 23.09 -10.76
CA TYR A 868 -5.60 21.89 -10.07
C TYR A 868 -6.15 22.23 -8.68
N LEU A 869 -6.87 21.29 -8.06
CA LEU A 869 -7.42 21.46 -6.72
C LEU A 869 -6.32 21.42 -5.65
N THR A 870 -6.34 22.38 -4.74
CA THR A 870 -5.39 22.47 -3.62
C THR A 870 -5.52 21.27 -2.66
N PHE A 871 -6.74 20.74 -2.52
CA PHE A 871 -7.15 19.72 -1.53
C PHE A 871 -7.71 18.44 -2.18
N ALA A 872 -7.14 18.02 -3.32
CA ALA A 872 -7.37 16.70 -3.89
C ALA A 872 -6.14 16.24 -4.69
N THR A 873 -5.96 14.92 -4.82
CA THR A 873 -5.00 14.31 -5.75
C THR A 873 -5.75 13.54 -6.84
N GLU A 874 -5.16 13.44 -8.01
CA GLU A 874 -5.62 12.54 -9.08
C GLU A 874 -5.45 11.06 -8.67
N ILE A 875 -6.26 10.15 -9.23
CA ILE A 875 -6.04 8.70 -9.14
C ILE A 875 -5.16 8.25 -10.31
N VAL A 876 -3.93 7.86 -10.01
CA VAL A 876 -2.97 7.39 -11.02
C VAL A 876 -3.35 6.01 -11.55
N GLY A 877 -3.41 5.86 -12.88
CA GLY A 877 -3.59 4.56 -13.52
C GLY A 877 -5.01 3.99 -13.51
N ASP A 878 -6.04 4.79 -13.21
CA ASP A 878 -7.44 4.41 -13.51
C ASP A 878 -7.76 4.56 -15.02
N GLY A 879 -6.95 5.33 -15.76
CA GLY A 879 -7.14 5.59 -17.19
C GLY A 879 -7.96 6.83 -17.50
N ILE A 880 -8.19 7.70 -16.51
CA ILE A 880 -8.89 8.98 -16.63
C ILE A 880 -7.88 10.09 -16.30
N GLY A 881 -7.96 11.23 -17.00
CA GLY A 881 -7.05 12.36 -16.75
C GLY A 881 -5.65 12.21 -17.35
N ASN A 882 -4.62 12.58 -16.59
CA ASN A 882 -3.26 12.74 -17.06
C ASN A 882 -2.11 12.18 -16.17
N ASP A 883 -2.42 11.28 -15.24
CA ASP A 883 -1.52 10.43 -14.42
C ASP A 883 -0.33 11.17 -13.78
N ASN A 884 -0.52 12.44 -13.42
CA ASN A 884 0.51 13.33 -12.88
C ASN A 884 0.38 13.56 -11.36
N GLY A 885 -0.77 13.20 -10.78
CA GLY A 885 -1.08 13.26 -9.34
C GLY A 885 -1.81 14.53 -8.90
N LEU A 886 -1.84 15.59 -9.71
CA LEU A 886 -2.56 16.82 -9.45
C LEU A 886 -3.99 16.72 -9.98
N CYS A 887 -5.01 16.97 -9.16
CA CYS A 887 -6.40 16.88 -9.60
C CYS A 887 -6.82 18.08 -10.49
N GLU A 888 -6.81 17.88 -11.81
CA GLU A 888 -7.22 18.85 -12.84
C GLU A 888 -8.70 18.62 -13.24
N SER A 889 -9.11 18.99 -14.47
CA SER A 889 -10.53 18.91 -14.90
C SER A 889 -10.81 17.69 -15.76
N ASN A 890 -11.99 17.06 -15.56
CA ASN A 890 -12.41 15.79 -16.16
C ASN A 890 -11.63 14.56 -15.64
N GLU A 891 -11.22 14.59 -14.36
CA GLU A 891 -10.39 13.57 -13.72
C GLU A 891 -11.10 12.91 -12.53
N THR A 892 -10.70 11.68 -12.19
CA THR A 892 -11.07 11.05 -10.91
C THR A 892 -10.08 11.47 -9.84
N CYS A 893 -10.58 11.95 -8.71
CA CYS A 893 -9.73 12.48 -7.66
C CYS A 893 -10.11 11.97 -6.27
N ILE A 894 -9.09 11.85 -5.41
CA ILE A 894 -9.24 11.58 -3.99
C ILE A 894 -9.21 12.93 -3.26
N TYR A 895 -10.27 13.24 -2.52
CA TYR A 895 -10.32 14.41 -1.64
C TYR A 895 -9.29 14.26 -0.53
N SER A 896 -8.63 15.38 -0.19
CA SER A 896 -7.55 15.46 0.79
C SER A 896 -8.00 16.24 2.03
N PRO A 897 -8.70 15.60 2.99
CA PRO A 897 -9.29 16.26 4.14
C PRO A 897 -8.28 16.77 5.17
N ASN A 898 -7.04 16.27 5.12
CA ASN A 898 -6.03 16.38 6.15
C ASN A 898 -4.83 17.25 5.74
N VAL A 899 -4.04 17.67 6.72
CA VAL A 899 -2.72 18.31 6.50
C VAL A 899 -1.63 17.25 6.26
N GLY A 900 -0.75 17.49 5.28
CA GLY A 900 0.41 16.65 4.98
C GLY A 900 0.09 15.45 4.10
N ALA A 901 0.85 14.36 4.24
CA ALA A 901 0.73 13.17 3.38
C ALA A 901 -0.44 12.24 3.74
N TYR A 902 -0.73 12.01 5.02
CA TYR A 902 -1.79 11.07 5.42
C TYR A 902 -3.18 11.67 5.20
N GLN A 903 -3.92 11.15 4.21
CA GLN A 903 -5.29 11.60 3.88
C GLN A 903 -6.40 10.65 4.36
N GLY A 904 -6.03 9.45 4.82
CA GLY A 904 -6.94 8.42 5.34
C GLY A 904 -6.34 7.02 5.18
N GLU A 905 -7.04 5.99 5.62
CA GLU A 905 -6.60 4.60 5.46
C GLU A 905 -6.81 4.12 4.02
N GLU A 906 -5.73 3.72 3.36
CA GLU A 906 -5.69 3.52 1.90
C GLU A 906 -6.63 2.40 1.42
N SER A 907 -6.84 1.38 2.26
CA SER A 907 -7.80 0.29 2.04
C SER A 907 -9.28 0.68 2.21
N SER A 908 -9.58 1.95 2.52
CA SER A 908 -10.92 2.45 2.84
C SER A 908 -11.49 3.46 1.82
N LEU A 909 -10.89 3.59 0.63
CA LEU A 909 -11.36 4.49 -0.42
C LEU A 909 -12.83 4.21 -0.80
N SER A 910 -13.65 5.27 -0.86
CA SER A 910 -15.09 5.19 -1.08
C SER A 910 -15.46 4.62 -2.46
N THR A 911 -16.41 3.68 -2.49
CA THR A 911 -16.98 3.10 -3.73
C THR A 911 -17.93 4.05 -4.48
N GLY A 912 -18.06 5.30 -4.05
CA GLY A 912 -18.86 6.32 -4.71
C GLY A 912 -18.51 7.73 -4.22
N SER A 913 -18.83 8.73 -5.05
CA SER A 913 -18.38 10.11 -4.88
C SER A 913 -19.27 10.97 -3.99
N CYS A 914 -18.78 12.18 -3.68
CA CYS A 914 -19.61 13.31 -3.29
C CYS A 914 -19.99 14.16 -4.53
N THR A 915 -21.07 14.94 -4.45
CA THR A 915 -21.50 15.85 -5.52
C THR A 915 -20.56 17.04 -5.60
N PHE A 916 -19.68 17.03 -6.60
CA PHE A 916 -18.67 18.05 -6.83
C PHE A 916 -19.28 19.40 -7.24
N SER A 917 -18.76 20.49 -6.68
CA SER A 917 -19.17 21.86 -7.01
C SER A 917 -18.08 22.53 -7.85
N GLY A 918 -18.32 22.63 -9.16
CA GLY A 918 -17.37 23.18 -10.14
C GLY A 918 -16.99 24.65 -9.95
N GLY A 919 -16.04 25.13 -10.75
CA GLY A 919 -15.51 26.49 -10.68
C GLY A 919 -14.50 26.75 -11.80
N THR A 920 -13.23 26.92 -11.44
CA THR A 920 -12.11 26.92 -12.39
C THR A 920 -11.81 25.49 -12.85
N VAL A 921 -11.68 24.55 -11.91
CA VAL A 921 -11.66 23.10 -12.19
C VAL A 921 -13.09 22.57 -12.24
N ASN A 922 -13.36 21.66 -13.17
CA ASN A 922 -14.71 21.19 -13.48
C ASN A 922 -14.76 19.70 -13.81
N ASN A 923 -15.96 19.11 -13.71
CA ASN A 923 -16.24 17.72 -14.10
C ASN A 923 -15.35 16.66 -13.39
N VAL A 924 -15.07 16.86 -12.10
CA VAL A 924 -14.27 15.94 -11.28
C VAL A 924 -15.15 14.90 -10.60
N ILE A 925 -14.75 13.63 -10.63
CA ILE A 925 -15.33 12.56 -9.82
C ILE A 925 -14.57 12.53 -8.48
N MET A 926 -15.18 13.09 -7.43
CA MET A 926 -14.53 13.27 -6.13
C MET A 926 -14.84 12.11 -5.17
N LEU A 927 -13.88 11.20 -4.99
CA LEU A 927 -13.87 10.13 -3.99
C LEU A 927 -13.20 10.61 -2.68
N GLY A 928 -13.19 9.77 -1.64
CA GLY A 928 -12.46 10.04 -0.41
C GLY A 928 -12.36 8.80 0.48
N TYR A 929 -11.44 8.82 1.46
CA TYR A 929 -11.29 7.73 2.40
C TYR A 929 -12.44 7.70 3.41
N THR A 930 -13.03 6.52 3.62
CA THR A 930 -14.13 6.32 4.58
C THR A 930 -13.64 6.13 6.02
N THR A 931 -12.36 5.76 6.20
CA THR A 931 -11.68 5.71 7.50
C THR A 931 -10.54 6.73 7.54
N ASN A 932 -10.53 7.59 8.56
CA ASN A 932 -9.54 8.67 8.71
C ASN A 932 -9.16 8.89 10.19
N GLY A 933 -7.90 8.61 10.50
CA GLY A 933 -7.33 8.55 11.84
C GLY A 933 -6.74 7.16 12.08
N GLY A 934 -5.48 7.11 12.54
CA GLY A 934 -4.67 5.89 12.57
C GLY A 934 -4.74 5.03 13.83
#